data_AF-A0A821AIP6-F1
#
_entry.id   AF-A0A821AIP6-F1
#
_cell.length_a   1.000
_cell.length_b   1.000
_cell.length_c   1.000
_cell.angle_alpha   90.00
_cell.angle_beta   90.00
_cell.angle_gamma   90.00
#
_symmetry.space_group_name_H-M   'P 1'
#
loop_
_entity.id
_entity.type
_entity.pdbx_description
1 polymer ?
#
loop_
_entity_poly.entity_id
_entity_poly.type
_entity_poly.pdbx_seq_one_letter_code
_entity_poly.pdbx_strand_id
1 'polypeptide(L)'
;MASCTIVSSEDFASALVKFRVPFRGDKKNEDCLSRIILVIDRSGSMAGGPWKQVQAAVQAIDEMNQKLSRDANLEPIVITYNNTVSITNLASIAKTKADGSTDFVKVFQQVQKTVKEIGVDKRIVIMFMTDGCDSCNSPNAIIDAQTKLQMFFKKSNLNCVVHVIGYSKDHDLNMMNTLKSLGTTEGVYRYAEGSKGLDEKFRELFEFADLTVEFSIKLPNVQQPIKITGEMVDSDHIESECWLSLSENIKQPIEIAIGNNKYSVVPMLTEPDTMFILKSLSKRTSDVKTQKQLDQIQSELQQVKMFGSGVGGTKADRQLAMELRGELQTRLDALHSIMADIARGTLNQTAALAKMNDLRYADKFSKSSRQRRMDQRAIRNQANLQLIDIKLKELKFKEETAFTNVDLTTFTCCLTLNTCRDMMMDSEDDVMGVGLVVERQEHVVDAPTLISVKDVSVTILSRSACDDAIKMKLNIADAARVHGGFVPSKSAAPTTSTTRTQNKANNTQSEFTRGVAAEPINTFLPLYICDAHFERVQIMLEPILGYLFTLDITGYKSDQLLGLFSILGQIMNASPRNGSEREEMILYEFTRLCHAFLPRTLEYLGEENDVLKKFMAGPTGRSKAHIQNLMTLFGYIHALGIETIDESLRYAIVEELYRRHFSYIYHGTSENVISEHVQTLLYGEDDDDDDKNNETKTEVDELCYVKSKNDKTNDGHFAQHARAVLKKNEINHKIPTEKIDIQYEIPERQINSMNNKIRSKMVELLSGFSTKPVQHVLDRLGIRMMDISNEHECILLRSMLVQCLRFYSNESINGAVLNKTFFNVRTDHEHVLTVAHEEFDANRQNLTTNKIEQIRVLELARRAVLTNDIGVYLGRMMVYAPTRGGKIFDTILSLLLDRSQKQVPLLAEKISIIFTGRYKEHRDAEKEFHVLSNGLAWFPDRSIINRVREALGEDQWNDLDQLMRGRTCGHVYRLSDIPNRHGYHNSHPNPNLVVQWAS
;
A
#
# COMPACT_ATOMS: atom_id res chain seq x y z
N MET A 1 -9.05 -35.96 5.29
CA MET A 1 -8.30 -37.15 5.75
C MET A 1 -6.82 -36.80 5.70
N ALA A 2 -5.99 -37.35 6.59
CA ALA A 2 -4.54 -37.14 6.50
C ALA A 2 -4.00 -37.88 5.27
N SER A 3 -3.19 -37.20 4.46
CA SER A 3 -2.53 -37.78 3.30
C SER A 3 -1.04 -37.47 3.32
N CYS A 4 -0.26 -38.47 2.92
CA CYS A 4 1.19 -38.41 2.82
C CYS A 4 1.53 -38.93 1.43
N THR A 5 2.07 -38.05 0.60
CA THR A 5 2.51 -38.40 -0.75
C THR A 5 4.02 -38.44 -0.74
N ILE A 6 4.60 -39.61 -0.96
CA ILE A 6 6.04 -39.75 -1.15
C ILE A 6 6.30 -39.73 -2.64
N VAL A 7 7.11 -38.77 -3.05
CA VAL A 7 7.62 -38.66 -4.41
C VAL A 7 9.09 -39.06 -4.38
N SER A 8 9.40 -40.22 -4.98
CA SER A 8 10.75 -40.80 -5.00
C SER A 8 11.04 -41.46 -6.36
N SER A 9 12.27 -41.36 -6.85
CA SER A 9 12.78 -42.18 -7.96
C SER A 9 14.02 -42.97 -7.49
N GLU A 10 14.28 -44.12 -8.10
CA GLU A 10 15.46 -44.95 -7.84
C GLU A 10 16.79 -44.19 -8.08
N ASP A 11 16.75 -43.09 -8.82
CA ASP A 11 17.91 -42.25 -9.15
C ASP A 11 18.21 -41.14 -8.12
N PHE A 12 17.32 -40.91 -7.13
CA PHE A 12 17.47 -39.82 -6.15
C PHE A 12 17.71 -40.35 -4.73
N ALA A 13 18.79 -39.88 -4.09
CA ALA A 13 19.11 -40.17 -2.68
C ALA A 13 18.16 -39.50 -1.66
N SER A 14 17.17 -38.74 -2.12
CA SER A 14 16.20 -38.02 -1.28
C SER A 14 14.81 -38.02 -1.92
N ALA A 15 13.78 -38.29 -1.13
CA ALA A 15 12.37 -38.18 -1.51
C ALA A 15 11.75 -36.90 -0.95
N LEU A 16 10.87 -36.26 -1.71
CA LEU A 16 10.00 -35.20 -1.18
C LEU A 16 8.75 -35.86 -0.64
N VAL A 17 8.45 -35.56 0.60
CA VAL A 17 7.24 -36.02 1.25
C VAL A 17 6.34 -34.82 1.48
N LYS A 18 5.15 -34.88 0.87
CA LYS A 18 4.11 -33.87 1.06
C LYS A 18 3.09 -34.39 2.06
N PHE A 19 2.80 -33.58 3.05
CA PHE A 19 1.80 -33.88 4.07
C PHE A 19 0.64 -32.91 3.92
N ARG A 20 -0.57 -33.45 3.95
CA ARG A 20 -1.78 -32.67 4.18
C ARG A 20 -2.53 -33.34 5.31
N VAL A 21 -2.54 -32.71 6.47
CA VAL A 21 -3.08 -33.29 7.70
C VAL A 21 -4.27 -32.47 8.15
N PRO A 22 -5.44 -33.09 8.40
CA PRO A 22 -6.60 -32.38 8.88
C PRO A 22 -6.32 -31.86 10.30
N PHE A 23 -6.44 -30.55 10.44
CA PHE A 23 -6.33 -29.83 11.69
C PHE A 23 -7.72 -29.38 12.10
N ARG A 24 -8.45 -30.19 12.87
CA ARG A 24 -9.66 -29.70 13.54
C ARG A 24 -9.21 -28.88 14.74
N GLY A 25 -9.40 -27.56 14.66
CA GLY A 25 -9.30 -26.66 15.79
C GLY A 25 -10.40 -26.95 16.81
N ASP A 26 -10.40 -28.13 17.42
CA ASP A 26 -11.19 -28.37 18.62
C ASP A 26 -10.64 -27.45 19.71
N LYS A 27 -11.51 -26.61 20.28
CA LYS A 27 -11.23 -25.66 21.37
C LYS A 27 -10.60 -26.28 22.63
N LYS A 28 -10.32 -27.60 22.64
CA LYS A 28 -9.68 -28.36 23.72
C LYS A 28 -8.22 -28.73 23.44
N ASN A 29 -7.66 -28.50 22.25
CA ASN A 29 -6.24 -28.74 21.99
C ASN A 29 -5.38 -27.53 22.40
N GLU A 30 -5.34 -27.23 23.71
CA GLU A 30 -4.42 -26.24 24.29
C GLU A 30 -2.94 -26.59 24.04
N ASP A 31 -2.65 -27.87 23.75
CA ASP A 31 -1.29 -28.40 23.58
C ASP A 31 -0.62 -27.98 22.25
N CYS A 32 -1.37 -27.46 21.27
CA CYS A 32 -0.80 -26.97 20.00
C CYS A 32 -0.53 -25.45 19.99
N LEU A 33 -0.89 -24.72 21.05
CA LEU A 33 -0.73 -23.26 21.11
C LEU A 33 0.70 -22.89 21.52
N SER A 34 1.35 -22.09 20.67
CA SER A 34 2.68 -21.56 20.93
C SER A 34 2.68 -20.62 22.14
N ARG A 35 3.60 -20.81 23.08
CA ARG A 35 3.85 -19.85 24.16
C ARG A 35 4.86 -18.81 23.69
N ILE A 36 4.42 -17.56 23.63
CA ILE A 36 5.27 -16.45 23.18
C ILE A 36 6.01 -15.84 24.39
N ILE A 37 7.33 -15.71 24.26
CA ILE A 37 8.21 -14.99 25.19
C ILE A 37 8.80 -13.79 24.46
N LEU A 38 8.45 -12.58 24.90
CA LEU A 38 9.05 -11.34 24.40
C LEU A 38 10.26 -10.98 25.25
N VAL A 39 11.43 -10.92 24.63
CA VAL A 39 12.70 -10.57 25.30
C VAL A 39 13.15 -9.21 24.81
N ILE A 40 12.95 -8.20 25.64
CA ILE A 40 13.04 -6.80 25.24
C ILE A 40 14.22 -6.11 25.94
N ASP A 41 15.16 -5.65 25.14
CA ASP A 41 16.26 -4.80 25.59
C ASP A 41 15.72 -3.41 25.97
N ARG A 42 15.99 -3.02 27.21
CA ARG A 42 15.65 -1.70 27.75
C ARG A 42 16.91 -0.93 28.15
N SER A 43 18.05 -1.22 27.53
CA SER A 43 19.31 -0.49 27.73
C SER A 43 19.20 1.00 27.38
N GLY A 44 20.17 1.79 27.82
CA GLY A 44 20.21 3.23 27.54
C GLY A 44 20.30 3.58 26.06
N SER A 45 20.86 2.70 25.22
CA SER A 45 20.92 2.89 23.77
C SER A 45 19.56 2.72 23.08
N MET A 46 18.64 1.97 23.71
CA MET A 46 17.25 1.86 23.28
C MET A 46 16.43 3.13 23.63
N ALA A 47 16.93 4.03 24.47
CA ALA A 47 16.17 5.21 24.93
C ALA A 47 15.74 6.14 23.78
N GLY A 48 14.58 6.79 23.96
CA GLY A 48 14.03 7.72 22.99
C GLY A 48 13.19 7.04 21.91
N GLY A 49 13.59 7.19 20.64
CA GLY A 49 12.82 6.74 19.48
C GLY A 49 12.60 5.21 19.40
N PRO A 50 13.64 4.38 19.59
CA PRO A 50 13.50 2.92 19.57
C PRO A 50 12.56 2.40 20.66
N TRP A 51 12.76 2.84 21.92
CA TRP A 51 11.90 2.43 23.03
C TRP A 51 10.43 2.82 22.85
N LYS A 52 10.15 4.03 22.33
CA LYS A 52 8.77 4.45 22.03
C LYS A 52 8.10 3.54 21.00
N GLN A 53 8.84 3.04 20.02
CA GLN A 53 8.31 2.10 19.04
C GLN A 53 8.06 0.72 19.64
N VAL A 54 8.97 0.24 20.50
CA VAL A 54 8.75 -1.00 21.27
C VAL A 54 7.47 -0.88 22.07
N GLN A 55 7.26 0.24 22.77
CA GLN A 55 6.03 0.50 23.53
C GLN A 55 4.79 0.50 22.64
N ALA A 56 4.84 1.15 21.46
CA ALA A 56 3.72 1.17 20.51
C ALA A 56 3.41 -0.22 19.92
N ALA A 57 4.44 -1.00 19.56
CA ALA A 57 4.28 -2.34 19.02
C ALA A 57 3.68 -3.30 20.07
N VAL A 58 4.18 -3.25 21.30
CA VAL A 58 3.63 -4.00 22.43
C VAL A 58 2.18 -3.60 22.71
N GLN A 59 1.84 -2.31 22.65
CA GLN A 59 0.47 -1.85 22.85
C GLN A 59 -0.47 -2.37 21.74
N ALA A 60 -0.02 -2.35 20.48
CA ALA A 60 -0.77 -2.92 19.38
C ALA A 60 -1.02 -4.43 19.56
N ILE A 61 -0.05 -5.16 20.13
CA ILE A 61 -0.20 -6.59 20.48
C ILE A 61 -1.22 -6.76 21.60
N ASP A 62 -1.16 -5.93 22.64
CA ASP A 62 -2.14 -5.98 23.74
C ASP A 62 -3.57 -5.74 23.20
N GLU A 63 -3.76 -4.75 22.32
CA GLU A 63 -5.03 -4.51 21.64
C GLU A 63 -5.47 -5.67 20.73
N MET A 64 -4.53 -6.31 20.04
CA MET A 64 -4.81 -7.45 19.16
C MET A 64 -5.17 -8.70 19.96
N ASN A 65 -4.44 -8.97 21.05
CA ASN A 65 -4.72 -10.05 21.99
C ASN A 65 -6.07 -9.86 22.68
N GLN A 66 -6.42 -8.63 23.08
CA GLN A 66 -7.73 -8.31 23.65
C GLN A 66 -8.88 -8.52 22.63
N LYS A 67 -8.63 -8.32 21.34
CA LYS A 67 -9.60 -8.56 20.27
C LYS A 67 -9.74 -10.04 19.90
N LEU A 68 -8.66 -10.82 19.97
CA LEU A 68 -8.58 -12.21 19.50
C LEU A 68 -8.81 -13.25 20.60
N SER A 69 -8.42 -12.98 21.84
CA SER A 69 -8.39 -13.98 22.91
C SER A 69 -9.49 -13.74 23.96
N ARG A 70 -10.36 -14.74 24.16
CA ARG A 70 -11.28 -14.83 25.31
C ARG A 70 -10.66 -15.59 26.50
N ASP A 71 -9.47 -16.16 26.35
CA ASP A 71 -8.80 -16.97 27.38
C ASP A 71 -7.58 -16.25 27.98
N ALA A 72 -7.62 -16.05 29.30
CA ALA A 72 -6.56 -15.40 30.09
C ALA A 72 -5.22 -16.19 30.09
N ASN A 73 -5.23 -17.45 29.68
CA ASN A 73 -4.06 -18.33 29.73
C ASN A 73 -3.06 -18.15 28.58
N LEU A 74 -3.32 -17.28 27.59
CA LEU A 74 -2.47 -17.08 26.40
C LEU A 74 -1.64 -15.78 26.40
N GLU A 75 -1.64 -15.02 27.50
CA GLU A 75 -0.88 -13.76 27.57
C GLU A 75 0.64 -14.00 27.35
N PRO A 76 1.30 -13.25 26.45
CA PRO A 76 2.74 -13.34 26.22
C PRO A 76 3.54 -13.05 27.50
N ILE A 77 4.59 -13.84 27.76
CA ILE A 77 5.51 -13.57 28.87
C ILE A 77 6.52 -12.53 28.41
N VAL A 78 6.63 -11.41 29.12
CA VAL A 78 7.59 -10.37 28.77
C VAL A 78 8.76 -10.38 29.74
N ILE A 79 9.95 -10.55 29.19
CA ILE A 79 11.23 -10.40 29.88
C ILE A 79 11.86 -9.09 29.40
N THR A 80 12.01 -8.12 30.28
CA THR A 80 12.78 -6.90 29.99
C THR A 80 14.16 -6.99 30.63
N TYR A 81 15.18 -6.52 29.94
CA TYR A 81 16.55 -6.58 30.46
C TYR A 81 17.38 -5.32 30.14
N ASN A 82 18.24 -4.98 31.08
CA ASN A 82 19.35 -4.03 30.95
C ASN A 82 20.54 -4.58 31.74
N ASN A 83 21.03 -3.87 32.76
CA ASN A 83 21.96 -4.41 33.77
C ASN A 83 21.27 -5.38 34.76
N THR A 84 19.93 -5.40 34.76
CA THR A 84 19.07 -6.28 35.55
C THR A 84 18.00 -6.90 34.64
N VAL A 85 17.40 -8.01 35.06
CA VAL A 85 16.33 -8.69 34.30
C VAL A 85 15.06 -8.73 35.13
N SER A 86 13.93 -8.40 34.52
CA SER A 86 12.61 -8.45 35.15
C SER A 86 11.58 -9.12 34.24
N ILE A 87 10.70 -9.93 34.83
CA ILE A 87 9.49 -10.41 34.16
C ILE A 87 8.37 -9.41 34.42
N THR A 88 7.66 -9.01 33.38
CA THR A 88 6.60 -8.00 33.40
C THR A 88 5.42 -8.43 32.51
N ASN A 89 4.28 -7.75 32.63
CA ASN A 89 3.16 -7.86 31.69
C ASN A 89 3.24 -6.77 30.60
N LEU A 90 2.43 -6.92 29.54
CA LEU A 90 2.38 -5.99 28.40
C LEU A 90 2.02 -4.56 28.86
N ALA A 91 1.03 -4.43 29.75
CA ALA A 91 0.53 -3.14 30.26
C ALA A 91 1.59 -2.31 31.00
N SER A 92 2.58 -2.95 31.63
CA SER A 92 3.62 -2.24 32.40
C SER A 92 4.76 -1.71 31.52
N ILE A 93 4.89 -2.17 30.27
CA ILE A 93 5.93 -1.70 29.34
C ILE A 93 5.69 -0.23 28.96
N ALA A 94 4.42 0.18 28.82
CA ALA A 94 4.06 1.57 28.53
C ALA A 94 4.56 2.56 29.60
N LYS A 95 4.76 2.10 30.85
CA LYS A 95 5.22 2.92 31.98
C LYS A 95 6.73 2.82 32.24
N THR A 96 7.40 1.85 31.62
CA THR A 96 8.83 1.59 31.83
C THR A 96 9.67 2.51 30.94
N LYS A 97 10.82 2.98 31.43
CA LYS A 97 11.80 3.73 30.65
C LYS A 97 13.00 2.83 30.36
N ALA A 98 13.60 3.01 29.18
CA ALA A 98 14.87 2.38 28.83
C ALA A 98 16.04 3.13 29.48
N ASP A 99 16.91 2.39 30.17
CA ASP A 99 18.08 2.86 30.90
C ASP A 99 19.09 1.72 31.16
N GLY A 100 20.32 2.09 31.55
CA GLY A 100 21.36 1.11 31.93
C GLY A 100 22.14 0.51 30.76
N SER A 101 22.83 -0.59 31.02
CA SER A 101 23.66 -1.35 30.06
C SER A 101 22.92 -2.57 29.52
N THR A 102 23.52 -3.33 28.61
CA THR A 102 22.95 -4.56 28.01
C THR A 102 23.69 -5.78 28.54
N ASP A 103 22.99 -6.70 29.20
CA ASP A 103 23.56 -7.92 29.82
C ASP A 103 22.89 -9.19 29.25
N PHE A 104 23.49 -9.74 28.19
CA PHE A 104 22.99 -10.95 27.52
C PHE A 104 23.12 -12.19 28.41
N VAL A 105 24.15 -12.28 29.26
CA VAL A 105 24.36 -13.44 30.12
C VAL A 105 23.21 -13.60 31.11
N LYS A 106 22.78 -12.51 31.77
CA LYS A 106 21.64 -12.57 32.69
C LYS A 106 20.33 -12.88 31.99
N VAL A 107 20.06 -12.28 30.84
CA VAL A 107 18.80 -12.55 30.12
C VAL A 107 18.74 -13.99 29.60
N PHE A 108 19.85 -14.57 29.16
CA PHE A 108 19.90 -16.00 28.80
C PHE A 108 19.59 -16.89 30.00
N GLN A 109 20.13 -16.60 31.20
CA GLN A 109 19.81 -17.33 32.42
C GLN A 109 18.32 -17.21 32.79
N GLN A 110 17.75 -16.00 32.65
CA GLN A 110 16.34 -15.79 32.92
C GLN A 110 15.43 -16.49 31.90
N VAL A 111 15.82 -16.52 30.62
CA VAL A 111 15.12 -17.31 29.59
C VAL A 111 15.14 -18.79 29.97
N GLN A 112 16.28 -19.35 30.39
CA GLN A 112 16.34 -20.74 30.86
C GLN A 112 15.39 -21.00 32.03
N LYS A 113 15.33 -20.08 33.01
CA LYS A 113 14.44 -20.20 34.16
C LYS A 113 12.97 -20.16 33.74
N THR A 114 12.59 -19.18 32.93
CA THR A 114 11.22 -18.97 32.44
C THR A 114 10.75 -20.17 31.61
N VAL A 115 11.62 -20.68 30.75
CA VAL A 115 11.33 -21.86 29.92
C VAL A 115 11.14 -23.13 30.77
N LYS A 116 11.87 -23.28 31.87
CA LYS A 116 11.62 -24.39 32.83
C LYS A 116 10.25 -24.31 33.50
N GLU A 117 9.73 -23.11 33.73
CA GLU A 117 8.44 -22.89 34.40
C GLU A 117 7.23 -23.13 33.46
N ILE A 118 7.40 -22.98 32.14
CA ILE A 118 6.33 -23.16 31.15
C ILE A 118 5.92 -24.64 30.96
N GLY A 119 6.84 -25.58 31.23
CA GLY A 119 6.62 -27.01 31.02
C GLY A 119 7.11 -27.52 29.65
N VAL A 120 7.20 -28.85 29.51
CA VAL A 120 7.94 -29.51 28.41
C VAL A 120 7.12 -29.71 27.13
N ASP A 121 5.79 -29.56 27.22
CA ASP A 121 4.87 -30.01 26.17
C ASP A 121 4.43 -28.88 25.22
N LYS A 122 4.90 -27.65 25.42
CA LYS A 122 4.50 -26.48 24.60
C LYS A 122 5.61 -26.04 23.65
N ARG A 123 5.22 -25.63 22.44
CA ARG A 123 6.10 -24.88 21.53
C ARG A 123 6.37 -23.51 22.14
N ILE A 124 7.64 -23.09 22.17
CA ILE A 124 8.06 -21.81 22.71
C ILE A 124 8.60 -20.96 21.57
N VAL A 125 8.04 -19.76 21.41
CA VAL A 125 8.49 -18.77 20.44
C VAL A 125 9.10 -17.62 21.23
N ILE A 126 10.41 -17.44 21.10
CA ILE A 126 11.15 -16.38 21.78
C ILE A 126 11.44 -15.28 20.77
N MET A 127 11.05 -14.05 21.07
CA MET A 127 11.30 -12.88 20.23
C MET A 127 12.27 -11.94 20.95
N PHE A 128 13.53 -11.93 20.52
CA PHE A 128 14.54 -11.00 21.00
C PHE A 128 14.42 -9.65 20.28
N MET A 129 14.51 -8.58 21.05
CA MET A 129 14.51 -7.19 20.57
C MET A 129 15.67 -6.48 21.22
N THR A 130 16.66 -6.07 20.42
CA THR A 130 17.90 -5.48 20.95
C THR A 130 18.60 -4.66 19.89
N ASP A 131 19.29 -3.60 20.31
CA ASP A 131 20.18 -2.81 19.45
C ASP A 131 21.63 -3.31 19.43
N GLY A 132 21.91 -4.40 20.17
CA GLY A 132 22.84 -5.42 19.67
C GLY A 132 24.29 -5.35 20.12
N CYS A 133 24.61 -4.88 21.33
CA CYS A 133 25.94 -5.08 21.92
C CYS A 133 25.85 -5.35 23.43
N ASP A 134 26.39 -6.49 23.90
CA ASP A 134 26.61 -6.68 25.35
C ASP A 134 27.64 -5.66 25.85
N SER A 135 27.35 -5.00 26.95
CA SER A 135 28.25 -3.99 27.56
C SER A 135 28.71 -4.38 28.97
N CYS A 136 28.36 -5.58 29.45
CA CYS A 136 28.61 -6.02 30.82
C CYS A 136 29.58 -7.20 30.92
N ASN A 137 29.72 -7.99 29.86
CA ASN A 137 30.38 -9.29 29.88
C ASN A 137 31.50 -9.38 28.82
N SER A 138 32.47 -10.26 29.06
CA SER A 138 33.50 -10.57 28.06
C SER A 138 32.93 -11.45 26.93
N PRO A 139 33.48 -11.38 25.70
CA PRO A 139 33.02 -12.21 24.57
C PRO A 139 32.97 -13.71 24.89
N ASN A 140 33.95 -14.23 25.62
CA ASN A 140 34.00 -15.63 26.04
C ASN A 140 32.83 -15.98 26.98
N ALA A 141 32.47 -15.10 27.92
CA ALA A 141 31.34 -15.33 28.81
C ALA A 141 30.00 -15.36 28.07
N ILE A 142 29.85 -14.55 27.01
CA ILE A 142 28.66 -14.53 26.16
C ILE A 142 28.56 -15.83 25.35
N ILE A 143 29.66 -16.25 24.71
CA ILE A 143 29.72 -17.51 23.96
C ILE A 143 29.43 -18.71 24.87
N ASP A 144 29.99 -18.72 26.08
CA ASP A 144 29.71 -19.76 27.08
C ASP A 144 28.23 -19.77 27.48
N ALA A 145 27.62 -18.60 27.68
CA ALA A 145 26.20 -18.49 28.03
C ALA A 145 25.27 -18.89 26.87
N GLN A 146 25.60 -18.50 25.64
CA GLN A 146 24.91 -18.94 24.41
C GLN A 146 24.98 -20.45 24.26
N THR A 147 26.18 -21.03 24.41
CA THR A 147 26.40 -22.47 24.33
C THR A 147 25.60 -23.21 25.40
N LYS A 148 25.59 -22.70 26.65
CA LYS A 148 24.77 -23.26 27.73
C LYS A 148 23.28 -23.18 27.43
N LEU A 149 22.80 -22.06 26.87
CA LEU A 149 21.40 -21.88 26.48
C LEU A 149 20.99 -22.82 25.33
N GLN A 150 21.83 -22.93 24.31
CA GLN A 150 21.59 -23.85 23.19
C GLN A 150 21.62 -25.32 23.65
N MET A 151 22.58 -25.69 24.51
CA MET A 151 22.63 -27.02 25.13
C MET A 151 21.40 -27.27 26.01
N PHE A 152 20.93 -26.25 26.73
CA PHE A 152 19.71 -26.34 27.53
C PHE A 152 18.49 -26.62 26.65
N PHE A 153 18.30 -25.89 25.55
CA PHE A 153 17.20 -26.16 24.61
C PHE A 153 17.28 -27.57 24.02
N LYS A 154 18.48 -27.99 23.57
CA LYS A 154 18.72 -29.35 23.05
C LYS A 154 18.45 -30.44 24.09
N LYS A 155 18.85 -30.25 25.35
CA LYS A 155 18.68 -31.22 26.43
C LYS A 155 17.22 -31.30 26.92
N SER A 156 16.49 -30.20 26.85
CA SER A 156 15.12 -30.11 27.37
C SER A 156 14.08 -30.70 26.41
N ASN A 157 14.47 -31.12 25.20
CA ASN A 157 13.59 -31.63 24.14
C ASN A 157 12.43 -30.70 23.74
N LEU A 158 12.52 -29.44 24.15
CA LEU A 158 11.55 -28.38 23.89
C LEU A 158 11.63 -27.95 22.42
N ASN A 159 10.49 -27.70 21.78
CA ASN A 159 10.49 -26.97 20.52
C ASN A 159 10.59 -25.48 20.81
N CYS A 160 11.78 -24.90 20.59
CA CYS A 160 12.04 -23.49 20.78
C CYS A 160 12.50 -22.84 19.46
N VAL A 161 11.79 -21.80 19.03
CA VAL A 161 12.20 -20.94 17.90
C VAL A 161 12.62 -19.59 18.46
N VAL A 162 13.76 -19.07 18.01
CA VAL A 162 14.28 -17.77 18.46
C VAL A 162 14.27 -16.78 17.29
N HIS A 163 13.33 -15.85 17.28
CA HIS A 163 13.30 -14.73 16.34
C HIS A 163 14.02 -13.53 16.92
N VAL A 164 14.63 -12.73 16.05
CA VAL A 164 15.47 -11.60 16.47
C VAL A 164 15.13 -10.36 15.66
N ILE A 165 14.85 -9.27 16.35
CA ILE A 165 14.65 -7.94 15.79
C ILE A 165 15.81 -7.05 16.26
N GLY A 166 16.66 -6.68 15.29
CA GLY A 166 17.80 -5.80 15.50
C GLY A 166 17.44 -4.33 15.31
N TYR A 167 17.94 -3.48 16.20
CA TYR A 167 17.77 -2.03 16.17
C TYR A 167 19.11 -1.31 16.04
N SER A 168 19.09 -0.08 15.55
CA SER A 168 20.29 0.74 15.29
C SER A 168 21.15 0.24 14.13
N LYS A 169 21.81 1.17 13.44
CA LYS A 169 22.68 0.83 12.30
C LYS A 169 23.94 0.07 12.72
N ASP A 170 24.28 0.11 14.00
CA ASP A 170 25.53 -0.39 14.56
C ASP A 170 25.33 -1.69 15.37
N HIS A 171 24.20 -2.39 15.21
CA HIS A 171 23.98 -3.69 15.86
C HIS A 171 24.93 -4.76 15.31
N ASP A 172 25.36 -5.68 16.17
CA ASP A 172 26.20 -6.80 15.76
C ASP A 172 25.38 -7.85 14.98
N LEU A 173 25.47 -7.82 13.65
CA LEU A 173 24.80 -8.76 12.75
C LEU A 173 25.21 -10.23 13.02
N ASN A 174 26.45 -10.48 13.41
CA ASN A 174 26.92 -11.83 13.73
C ASN A 174 26.26 -12.33 15.02
N MET A 175 26.15 -11.46 16.03
CA MET A 175 25.41 -11.75 17.25
C MET A 175 23.94 -12.04 16.94
N MET A 176 23.27 -11.26 16.07
CA MET A 176 21.87 -11.49 15.71
C MET A 176 21.66 -12.83 14.98
N ASN A 177 22.56 -13.18 14.06
CA ASN A 177 22.55 -14.49 13.39
C ASN A 177 22.86 -15.66 14.35
N THR A 178 23.65 -15.40 15.40
CA THR A 178 23.89 -16.38 16.46
C THR A 178 22.64 -16.55 17.33
N LEU A 179 22.00 -15.45 17.73
CA LEU A 179 20.76 -15.47 18.51
C LEU A 179 19.64 -16.25 17.82
N LYS A 180 19.42 -16.04 16.51
CA LYS A 180 18.35 -16.73 15.77
C LYS A 180 18.58 -18.25 15.66
N SER A 181 19.84 -18.70 15.80
CA SER A 181 20.23 -20.11 15.73
C SER A 181 20.37 -20.79 17.11
N LEU A 182 20.03 -20.07 18.20
CA LEU A 182 20.03 -20.65 19.55
C LEU A 182 18.89 -21.64 19.77
N GLY A 183 17.76 -21.47 19.10
CA GLY A 183 16.61 -22.36 19.19
C GLY A 183 16.91 -23.79 18.73
N THR A 184 15.99 -24.71 19.01
CA THR A 184 16.03 -26.06 18.39
C THR A 184 15.67 -26.01 16.91
N THR A 185 14.93 -24.98 16.50
CA THR A 185 14.57 -24.67 15.12
C THR A 185 15.07 -23.27 14.81
N GLU A 186 15.68 -23.09 13.63
CA GLU A 186 16.24 -21.80 13.22
C GLU A 186 15.11 -20.76 13.07
N GLY A 187 15.27 -19.60 13.71
CA GLY A 187 14.34 -18.49 13.59
C GLY A 187 14.77 -17.47 12.54
N VAL A 188 13.99 -16.38 12.47
CA VAL A 188 14.20 -15.31 11.49
C VAL A 188 14.82 -14.10 12.17
N TYR A 189 15.81 -13.50 11.50
CA TYR A 189 16.35 -12.19 11.83
C TYR A 189 15.70 -11.11 10.96
N ARG A 190 15.26 -10.01 11.58
CA ARG A 190 14.73 -8.82 10.90
C ARG A 190 15.42 -7.57 11.42
N TYR A 191 15.82 -6.68 10.51
CA TYR A 191 16.32 -5.36 10.85
C TYR A 191 15.18 -4.34 10.80
N ALA A 192 15.02 -3.54 11.86
CA ALA A 192 14.03 -2.46 11.92
C ALA A 192 14.72 -1.11 11.64
N GLU A 193 14.56 -0.59 10.42
CA GLU A 193 15.17 0.69 10.02
C GLU A 193 14.29 1.89 10.40
N GLY A 194 14.85 2.83 11.16
CA GLY A 194 14.26 4.14 11.43
C GLY A 194 13.09 4.13 12.43
N SER A 195 12.32 5.23 12.48
CA SER A 195 11.29 5.45 13.50
C SER A 195 9.91 4.85 13.19
N LYS A 196 9.75 4.17 12.04
CA LYS A 196 8.46 3.68 11.50
C LYS A 196 8.52 2.27 10.89
N GLY A 197 9.62 1.53 11.08
CA GLY A 197 9.79 0.20 10.49
C GLY A 197 9.46 -0.95 11.44
N LEU A 198 9.34 -0.65 12.74
CA LEU A 198 9.28 -1.68 13.76
C LEU A 198 7.91 -2.35 13.87
N ASP A 199 6.85 -1.56 13.84
CA ASP A 199 5.45 -1.99 13.90
C ASP A 199 5.11 -2.99 12.79
N GLU A 200 5.56 -2.72 11.57
CA GLU A 200 5.39 -3.60 10.41
C GLU A 200 6.12 -4.94 10.59
N LYS A 201 7.39 -4.91 11.01
CA LYS A 201 8.20 -6.12 11.21
C LYS A 201 7.76 -6.96 12.39
N PHE A 202 7.23 -6.30 13.42
CA PHE A 202 6.57 -6.97 14.52
C PHE A 202 5.32 -7.71 14.07
N ARG A 203 4.44 -7.06 13.30
CA ARG A 203 3.20 -7.68 12.83
C ARG A 203 3.47 -8.90 11.95
N GLU A 204 4.43 -8.79 11.03
CA GLU A 204 4.87 -9.91 10.18
C GLU A 204 5.37 -11.12 11.00
N LEU A 205 6.16 -10.88 12.05
CA LEU A 205 6.70 -11.97 12.89
C LEU A 205 5.62 -12.62 13.77
N PHE A 206 4.63 -11.86 14.22
CA PHE A 206 3.46 -12.40 14.94
C PHE A 206 2.56 -13.24 14.03
N GLU A 207 2.25 -12.76 12.82
CA GLU A 207 1.49 -13.54 11.83
C GLU A 207 2.21 -14.86 11.49
N PHE A 208 3.54 -14.83 11.38
CA PHE A 208 4.33 -16.05 11.13
C PHE A 208 4.35 -17.03 12.32
N ALA A 209 4.38 -16.50 13.55
CA ALA A 209 4.34 -17.32 14.76
C ALA A 209 2.98 -18.01 14.95
N ASP A 210 1.89 -17.36 14.53
CA ASP A 210 0.51 -17.86 14.62
C ASP A 210 0.15 -18.88 13.53
N LEU A 211 0.70 -18.75 12.31
CA LEU A 211 0.32 -19.60 11.16
C LEU A 211 1.10 -20.91 11.04
N THR A 212 2.19 -21.06 11.79
CA THR A 212 3.07 -22.23 11.71
C THR A 212 2.71 -23.27 12.78
N VAL A 213 2.60 -24.54 12.39
CA VAL A 213 2.35 -25.66 13.32
C VAL A 213 3.47 -26.69 13.16
N GLU A 214 4.12 -27.06 14.25
CA GLU A 214 5.10 -28.15 14.20
C GLU A 214 4.39 -29.50 14.33
N PHE A 215 4.85 -30.48 13.56
CA PHE A 215 4.47 -31.85 13.75
C PHE A 215 5.66 -32.79 13.62
N SER A 216 5.57 -33.92 14.32
CA SER A 216 6.61 -34.94 14.36
C SER A 216 6.25 -36.09 13.45
N ILE A 217 7.22 -36.56 12.67
CA ILE A 217 7.05 -37.63 11.70
C ILE A 217 7.93 -38.79 12.13
N LYS A 218 7.31 -39.89 12.55
CA LYS A 218 8.01 -41.11 12.90
C LYS A 218 7.98 -42.05 11.69
N LEU A 219 9.15 -42.22 11.08
CA LEU A 219 9.35 -43.20 10.02
C LEU A 219 9.58 -44.59 10.65
N PRO A 220 9.19 -45.68 9.96
CA PRO A 220 9.29 -47.04 10.49
C PRO A 220 10.70 -47.47 10.92
N ASN A 221 11.72 -46.98 10.21
CA ASN A 221 13.12 -47.37 10.40
C ASN A 221 13.98 -46.28 11.08
N VAL A 222 13.36 -45.18 11.55
CA VAL A 222 14.08 -44.09 12.22
C VAL A 222 13.69 -44.06 13.69
N GLN A 223 14.67 -44.26 14.58
CA GLN A 223 14.43 -44.31 16.03
C GLN A 223 13.89 -42.98 16.59
N GLN A 224 14.31 -41.85 16.02
CA GLN A 224 13.88 -40.52 16.45
C GLN A 224 12.89 -39.90 15.46
N PRO A 225 11.72 -39.39 15.92
CA PRO A 225 10.80 -38.65 15.07
C PRO A 225 11.46 -37.40 14.48
N ILE A 226 11.18 -37.13 13.21
CA ILE A 226 11.65 -35.95 12.48
C ILE A 226 10.66 -34.82 12.71
N LYS A 227 11.10 -33.71 13.29
CA LYS A 227 10.27 -32.52 13.52
C LYS A 227 10.24 -31.65 12.27
N ILE A 228 9.04 -31.31 11.80
CA ILE A 228 8.82 -30.52 10.59
C ILE A 228 7.79 -29.43 10.89
N THR A 229 7.95 -28.27 10.26
CA THR A 229 7.00 -27.16 10.35
C THR A 229 6.04 -27.19 9.17
N GLY A 230 4.75 -27.15 9.45
CA GLY A 230 3.69 -26.95 8.46
C GLY A 230 3.03 -25.59 8.58
N GLU A 231 2.34 -25.21 7.51
CA GLU A 231 1.57 -23.98 7.42
C GLU A 231 0.07 -24.33 7.43
N MET A 232 -0.72 -23.58 8.19
CA MET A 232 -2.18 -23.67 8.11
C MET A 232 -2.64 -23.05 6.80
N VAL A 233 -3.08 -23.88 5.85
CA VAL A 233 -3.55 -23.42 4.52
C VAL A 233 -5.03 -23.02 4.56
N ASP A 234 -5.79 -23.69 5.41
CA ASP A 234 -7.18 -23.34 5.74
C ASP A 234 -7.45 -23.67 7.22
N SER A 235 -8.65 -23.33 7.70
CA SER A 235 -9.05 -23.58 9.09
C SER A 235 -9.04 -25.07 9.49
N ASP A 236 -8.98 -25.97 8.51
CA ASP A 236 -9.16 -27.41 8.70
C ASP A 236 -7.94 -28.24 8.29
N HIS A 237 -6.87 -27.66 7.72
CA HIS A 237 -5.73 -28.39 7.18
C HIS A 237 -4.39 -27.68 7.37
N ILE A 238 -3.39 -28.49 7.72
CA ILE A 238 -1.97 -28.12 7.68
C ILE A 238 -1.34 -28.78 6.47
N GLU A 239 -0.61 -28.00 5.67
CA GLU A 239 0.26 -28.52 4.61
C GLU A 239 1.74 -28.35 4.98
N SER A 240 2.56 -29.32 4.60
CA SER A 240 4.01 -29.20 4.71
C SER A 240 4.70 -30.04 3.64
N GLU A 241 5.88 -29.59 3.22
CA GLU A 241 6.77 -30.32 2.33
C GLU A 241 8.10 -30.55 3.07
N CYS A 242 8.58 -31.79 3.13
CA CYS A 242 9.91 -32.08 3.66
C CYS A 242 10.72 -33.00 2.73
N TRP A 243 12.03 -32.80 2.70
CA TRP A 243 12.94 -33.68 1.99
C TRP A 243 13.50 -34.71 2.97
N LEU A 244 13.27 -35.99 2.69
CA LEU A 244 13.79 -37.10 3.49
C LEU A 244 14.81 -37.88 2.68
N SER A 245 15.98 -38.13 3.26
CA SER A 245 16.92 -39.11 2.72
C SER A 245 16.37 -40.51 3.03
N LEU A 246 15.64 -41.08 2.07
CA LEU A 246 15.07 -42.42 2.20
C LEU A 246 16.03 -43.43 1.57
N SER A 247 16.56 -44.34 2.38
CA SER A 247 17.39 -45.44 1.89
C SER A 247 16.57 -46.64 1.40
N GLU A 248 15.28 -46.70 1.73
CA GLU A 248 14.36 -47.79 1.38
C GLU A 248 12.96 -47.26 1.07
N ASN A 249 12.23 -47.96 0.18
CA ASN A 249 10.83 -47.66 -0.13
C ASN A 249 9.96 -47.82 1.13
N ILE A 250 9.59 -46.71 1.76
CA ILE A 250 8.68 -46.71 2.90
C ILE A 250 7.28 -47.08 2.39
N LYS A 251 6.92 -48.37 2.53
CA LYS A 251 5.55 -48.87 2.28
C LYS A 251 4.74 -49.04 3.57
N GLN A 252 5.41 -48.93 4.72
CA GLN A 252 4.77 -49.05 6.02
C GLN A 252 4.15 -47.70 6.42
N PRO A 253 3.10 -47.70 7.26
CA PRO A 253 2.47 -46.47 7.74
C PRO A 253 3.47 -45.55 8.43
N ILE A 254 3.43 -44.27 8.10
CA ILE A 254 4.16 -43.20 8.77
C ILE A 254 3.24 -42.62 9.84
N GLU A 255 3.75 -42.49 11.06
CA GLU A 255 3.01 -41.86 12.15
C GLU A 255 3.34 -40.37 12.15
N ILE A 256 2.33 -39.54 11.90
CA ILE A 256 2.40 -38.08 11.99
C ILE A 256 1.72 -37.67 13.29
N ALA A 257 2.47 -37.05 14.20
CA ALA A 257 1.94 -36.54 15.47
C ALA A 257 1.86 -35.01 15.41
N ILE A 258 0.65 -34.47 15.56
CA ILE A 258 0.37 -33.04 15.72
C ILE A 258 -0.21 -32.84 17.13
N GLY A 259 0.61 -32.36 18.06
CA GLY A 259 0.26 -32.38 19.49
C GLY A 259 -0.10 -33.81 19.94
N ASN A 260 -1.27 -33.99 20.54
CA ASN A 260 -1.77 -35.30 20.96
C ASN A 260 -2.42 -36.12 19.83
N ASN A 261 -2.68 -35.50 18.68
CA ASN A 261 -3.32 -36.18 17.57
C ASN A 261 -2.28 -36.95 16.77
N LYS A 262 -2.47 -38.27 16.70
CA LYS A 262 -1.62 -39.17 15.90
C LYS A 262 -2.39 -39.63 14.68
N TYR A 263 -1.79 -39.40 13.52
CA TYR A 263 -2.31 -39.81 12.23
C TYR A 263 -1.38 -40.87 11.68
N SER A 264 -1.88 -42.10 11.55
CA SER A 264 -1.20 -43.14 10.82
C SER A 264 -1.53 -42.99 9.35
N VAL A 265 -0.56 -42.60 8.53
CA VAL A 265 -0.75 -42.36 7.11
C VAL A 265 0.08 -43.36 6.33
N VAL A 266 -0.57 -44.18 5.52
CA VAL A 266 0.15 -45.03 4.57
C VAL A 266 0.65 -44.10 3.46
N PRO A 267 1.97 -43.95 3.27
CA PRO A 267 2.48 -43.11 2.22
C PRO A 267 2.04 -43.66 0.87
N MET A 268 1.40 -42.82 0.07
CA MET A 268 1.14 -43.14 -1.32
C MET A 268 2.44 -42.84 -2.08
N LEU A 269 3.11 -43.89 -2.54
CA LEU A 269 4.19 -43.74 -3.50
C LEU A 269 3.58 -43.28 -4.82
N THR A 270 3.96 -42.10 -5.24
CA THR A 270 3.63 -41.57 -6.56
C THR A 270 4.92 -41.44 -7.34
N GLU A 271 4.87 -41.77 -8.62
CA GLU A 271 5.99 -41.51 -9.50
C GLU A 271 6.33 -40.00 -9.47
N PRO A 272 7.62 -39.64 -9.57
CA PRO A 272 8.09 -38.28 -9.77
C PRO A 272 7.27 -37.57 -10.84
N ASP A 273 6.38 -36.66 -10.43
CA ASP A 273 5.75 -35.77 -11.38
C ASP A 273 6.80 -34.78 -11.92
N THR A 274 6.51 -34.21 -13.08
CA THR A 274 7.39 -33.24 -13.74
C THR A 274 7.78 -32.10 -12.78
N MET A 275 6.87 -31.69 -11.90
CA MET A 275 7.09 -30.61 -10.94
C MET A 275 8.14 -30.98 -9.89
N PHE A 276 8.06 -32.20 -9.36
CA PHE A 276 8.99 -32.72 -8.38
C PHE A 276 10.39 -32.87 -8.98
N ILE A 277 10.51 -33.41 -10.20
CA ILE A 277 11.81 -33.56 -10.86
C ILE A 277 12.45 -32.18 -11.02
N LEU A 278 11.68 -31.17 -11.43
CA LEU A 278 12.17 -29.80 -11.56
C LEU A 278 12.56 -29.18 -10.20
N LYS A 279 11.73 -29.29 -9.16
CA LYS A 279 12.08 -28.81 -7.81
C LYS A 279 13.35 -29.49 -7.26
N SER A 280 13.52 -30.80 -7.50
CA SER A 280 14.71 -31.58 -7.12
C SER A 280 15.97 -31.06 -7.82
N LEU A 281 15.88 -30.87 -9.15
CA LEU A 281 16.97 -30.30 -9.94
C LEU A 281 17.32 -28.89 -9.45
N SER A 282 16.32 -28.06 -9.10
CA SER A 282 16.54 -26.67 -8.67
C SER A 282 17.36 -26.59 -7.39
N LYS A 283 17.03 -27.44 -6.42
CA LYS A 283 17.77 -27.57 -5.17
C LYS A 283 19.22 -28.04 -5.42
N ARG A 284 19.40 -29.04 -6.28
CA ARG A 284 20.73 -29.53 -6.68
C ARG A 284 21.55 -28.47 -7.40
N THR A 285 20.92 -27.60 -8.19
CA THR A 285 21.57 -26.47 -8.87
C THR A 285 22.20 -25.50 -7.87
N SER A 286 21.58 -25.29 -6.70
CA SER A 286 22.12 -24.42 -5.64
C SER A 286 23.39 -24.96 -4.98
N ASP A 287 23.62 -26.27 -5.05
CA ASP A 287 24.74 -26.97 -4.41
C ASP A 287 25.83 -27.41 -5.40
N VAL A 288 25.78 -26.95 -6.67
CA VAL A 288 26.75 -27.33 -7.71
C VAL A 288 28.14 -26.79 -7.37
N LYS A 289 29.11 -27.69 -7.24
CA LYS A 289 30.52 -27.37 -6.99
C LYS A 289 31.45 -27.72 -8.15
N THR A 290 30.98 -28.53 -9.10
CA THR A 290 31.82 -29.07 -10.18
C THR A 290 31.08 -29.10 -11.52
N GLN A 291 31.83 -28.97 -12.62
CA GLN A 291 31.28 -29.04 -13.98
C GLN A 291 30.54 -30.36 -14.23
N LYS A 292 31.07 -31.48 -13.72
CA LYS A 292 30.46 -32.80 -13.87
C LYS A 292 29.06 -32.88 -13.24
N GLN A 293 28.86 -32.22 -12.09
CA GLN A 293 27.54 -32.13 -11.46
C GLN A 293 26.59 -31.26 -12.27
N LEU A 294 27.11 -30.18 -12.86
CA LEU A 294 26.34 -29.28 -13.71
C LEU A 294 25.86 -29.98 -14.99
N ASP A 295 26.77 -30.66 -15.70
CA ASP A 295 26.46 -31.45 -16.91
C ASP A 295 25.45 -32.56 -16.62
N GLN A 296 25.56 -33.19 -15.43
CA GLN A 296 24.61 -34.21 -14.99
C GLN A 296 23.21 -33.63 -14.77
N ILE A 297 23.09 -32.50 -14.06
CA ILE A 297 21.80 -31.83 -13.83
C ILE A 297 21.19 -31.35 -15.16
N GLN A 298 22.02 -30.87 -16.08
CA GLN A 298 21.59 -30.44 -17.42
C GLN A 298 21.06 -31.62 -18.26
N SER A 299 21.74 -32.77 -18.22
CA SER A 299 21.25 -33.99 -18.89
C SER A 299 19.93 -34.47 -18.31
N GLU A 300 19.80 -34.46 -16.98
CA GLU A 300 18.56 -34.84 -16.29
C GLU A 300 17.42 -33.86 -16.62
N LEU A 301 17.68 -32.55 -16.67
CA LEU A 301 16.68 -31.54 -17.06
C LEU A 301 16.18 -31.73 -18.49
N GLN A 302 17.06 -32.13 -19.42
CA GLN A 302 16.69 -32.42 -20.81
C GLN A 302 15.79 -33.65 -20.94
N GLN A 303 15.99 -34.65 -20.07
CA GLN A 303 15.20 -35.89 -20.05
C GLN A 303 13.79 -35.71 -19.45
N VAL A 304 13.54 -34.60 -18.75
CA VAL A 304 12.20 -34.27 -18.25
C VAL A 304 11.24 -34.12 -19.43
N LYS A 305 10.16 -34.91 -19.49
CA LYS A 305 9.12 -34.76 -20.52
C LYS A 305 8.11 -33.70 -20.07
N MET A 306 7.89 -32.66 -20.90
CA MET A 306 6.90 -31.58 -20.64
C MET A 306 5.53 -31.85 -21.25
N PHE A 307 5.45 -32.82 -22.16
CA PHE A 307 4.22 -33.16 -22.89
C PHE A 307 4.04 -34.68 -22.90
N GLY A 308 2.84 -35.14 -22.55
CA GLY A 308 2.48 -36.56 -22.51
C GLY A 308 1.56 -36.92 -21.34
N SER A 309 1.03 -38.15 -21.35
CA SER A 309 0.15 -38.69 -20.31
C SER A 309 0.79 -38.79 -18.92
N GLY A 310 2.12 -38.70 -18.82
CA GLY A 310 2.86 -38.71 -17.55
C GLY A 310 3.04 -37.34 -16.87
N VAL A 311 2.62 -36.23 -17.50
CA VAL A 311 2.73 -34.86 -16.94
C VAL A 311 1.49 -34.55 -16.09
N GLY A 312 1.12 -35.48 -15.20
CA GLY A 312 -0.10 -35.39 -14.39
C GLY A 312 -0.25 -34.01 -13.75
N GLY A 313 -1.36 -33.33 -14.03
CA GLY A 313 -1.58 -31.97 -13.56
C GLY A 313 -2.60 -31.21 -14.40
N THR A 314 -3.20 -30.19 -13.78
CA THR A 314 -4.09 -29.22 -14.42
C THR A 314 -3.32 -28.38 -15.45
N LYS A 315 -4.03 -27.62 -16.31
CA LYS A 315 -3.39 -26.66 -17.23
C LYS A 315 -2.47 -25.67 -16.48
N ALA A 316 -2.84 -25.31 -15.25
CA ALA A 316 -2.03 -24.45 -14.38
C ALA A 316 -0.73 -25.14 -13.93
N ASP A 317 -0.78 -26.42 -13.57
CA ASP A 317 0.42 -27.16 -13.14
C ASP A 317 1.41 -27.36 -14.29
N ARG A 318 0.91 -27.57 -15.52
CA ARG A 318 1.75 -27.65 -16.73
C ARG A 318 2.40 -26.31 -17.03
N GLN A 319 1.66 -25.21 -16.89
CA GLN A 319 2.21 -23.88 -17.07
C GLN A 319 3.30 -23.59 -16.03
N LEU A 320 3.04 -23.91 -14.76
CA LEU A 320 4.00 -23.74 -13.67
C LEU A 320 5.25 -24.63 -13.86
N ALA A 321 5.09 -25.85 -14.38
CA ALA A 321 6.22 -26.73 -14.70
C ALA A 321 7.04 -26.18 -15.86
N MET A 322 6.40 -25.60 -16.88
CA MET A 322 7.09 -24.95 -17.99
C MET A 322 7.85 -23.70 -17.54
N GLU A 323 7.25 -22.91 -16.65
CA GLU A 323 7.91 -21.75 -16.03
C GLU A 323 9.13 -22.18 -15.19
N LEU A 324 8.95 -23.18 -14.31
CA LEU A 324 10.02 -23.68 -13.44
C LEU A 324 11.16 -24.32 -14.24
N ARG A 325 10.85 -25.08 -15.30
CA ARG A 325 11.85 -25.62 -16.23
C ARG A 325 12.60 -24.52 -16.95
N GLY A 326 11.90 -23.48 -17.41
CA GLY A 326 12.52 -22.33 -18.07
C GLY A 326 13.51 -21.63 -17.14
N GLU A 327 13.10 -21.36 -15.90
CA GLU A 327 13.95 -20.75 -14.88
C GLU A 327 15.20 -21.60 -14.57
N LEU A 328 15.00 -22.92 -14.40
CA LEU A 328 16.08 -23.89 -14.19
C LEU A 328 17.08 -23.93 -15.36
N GLN A 329 16.57 -24.00 -16.59
CA GLN A 329 17.41 -24.05 -17.79
C GLN A 329 18.25 -22.78 -17.88
N THR A 330 17.65 -21.60 -17.67
CA THR A 330 18.44 -20.35 -17.70
C THR A 330 19.49 -20.29 -16.59
N ARG A 331 19.17 -20.75 -15.38
CA ARG A 331 20.16 -20.81 -14.29
C ARG A 331 21.31 -21.76 -14.61
N LEU A 332 21.03 -22.93 -15.20
CA LEU A 332 22.06 -23.87 -15.62
C LEU A 332 22.92 -23.30 -16.76
N ASP A 333 22.31 -22.65 -17.75
CA ASP A 333 23.03 -22.02 -18.85
C ASP A 333 23.96 -20.90 -18.36
N ALA A 334 23.50 -20.09 -17.40
CA ALA A 334 24.33 -19.09 -16.75
C ALA A 334 25.51 -19.71 -15.97
N LEU A 335 25.27 -20.80 -15.23
CA LEU A 335 26.33 -21.53 -14.53
C LEU A 335 27.31 -22.21 -15.49
N HIS A 336 26.84 -22.76 -16.62
CA HIS A 336 27.69 -23.36 -17.65
C HIS A 336 28.56 -22.30 -18.32
N SER A 337 28.01 -21.12 -18.59
CA SER A 337 28.79 -19.98 -19.11
C SER A 337 29.88 -19.59 -18.12
N ILE A 338 29.56 -19.44 -16.84
CA ILE A 338 30.53 -19.07 -15.80
C ILE A 338 31.62 -20.15 -15.66
N MET A 339 31.26 -21.43 -15.64
CA MET A 339 32.24 -22.51 -15.54
C MET A 339 33.09 -22.69 -16.80
N ALA A 340 32.52 -22.46 -17.99
CA ALA A 340 33.27 -22.42 -19.25
C ALA A 340 34.27 -21.25 -19.29
N ASP A 341 33.92 -20.11 -18.70
CA ASP A 341 34.84 -18.95 -18.57
C ASP A 341 35.95 -19.19 -17.53
N ILE A 342 35.67 -19.94 -16.46
CA ILE A 342 36.68 -20.39 -15.50
C ILE A 342 37.64 -21.38 -16.18
N ALA A 343 37.12 -22.36 -16.94
CA ALA A 343 37.93 -23.37 -17.61
C ALA A 343 38.80 -22.80 -18.74
N ARG A 344 38.35 -21.71 -19.38
CA ARG A 344 39.10 -20.97 -20.41
C ARG A 344 40.13 -19.99 -19.84
N GLY A 345 40.20 -19.83 -18.50
CA GLY A 345 41.12 -18.91 -17.84
C GLY A 345 40.79 -17.43 -18.04
N THR A 346 39.60 -17.12 -18.58
CA THR A 346 39.13 -15.76 -18.85
C THR A 346 38.57 -15.05 -17.62
N LEU A 347 38.25 -15.79 -16.55
CA LEU A 347 37.73 -15.26 -15.29
C LEU A 347 38.59 -15.68 -14.09
N ASN A 348 39.07 -14.71 -13.30
CA ASN A 348 39.73 -14.97 -12.01
C ASN A 348 38.74 -15.63 -11.01
N GLN A 349 39.21 -16.58 -10.20
CA GLN A 349 38.39 -17.33 -9.21
C GLN A 349 37.53 -16.43 -8.30
N THR A 350 38.01 -15.22 -7.98
CA THR A 350 37.31 -14.21 -7.17
C THR A 350 36.21 -13.47 -7.92
N ALA A 351 36.37 -13.18 -9.22
CA ALA A 351 35.34 -12.55 -10.07
C ALA A 351 34.22 -13.54 -10.43
N ALA A 352 34.55 -14.81 -10.56
CA ALA A 352 33.58 -15.90 -10.68
C ALA A 352 32.75 -16.08 -9.40
N LEU A 353 33.38 -16.03 -8.22
CA LEU A 353 32.69 -16.03 -6.92
C LEU A 353 31.80 -14.79 -6.73
N ALA A 354 32.21 -13.62 -7.24
CA ALA A 354 31.40 -12.40 -7.21
C ALA A 354 30.16 -12.48 -8.12
N LYS A 355 30.30 -12.97 -9.37
CA LYS A 355 29.15 -13.25 -10.25
C LYS A 355 28.22 -14.35 -9.71
N MET A 356 28.79 -15.38 -9.06
CA MET A 356 28.01 -16.39 -8.33
C MET A 356 27.31 -15.82 -7.08
N ASN A 357 27.86 -14.78 -6.45
CA ASN A 357 27.23 -14.05 -5.35
C ASN A 357 26.21 -12.99 -5.84
N ASP A 358 26.36 -12.39 -7.02
CA ASP A 358 25.34 -11.53 -7.64
C ASP A 358 24.09 -12.31 -8.02
N LEU A 359 24.26 -13.57 -8.45
CA LEU A 359 23.15 -14.53 -8.55
C LEU A 359 22.53 -14.89 -7.18
N ARG A 360 23.17 -14.53 -6.06
CA ARG A 360 22.61 -14.59 -4.70
C ARG A 360 21.96 -13.28 -4.24
N TYR A 361 22.22 -12.12 -4.86
CA TYR A 361 21.73 -10.79 -4.44
C TYR A 361 20.32 -10.43 -4.98
N ALA A 362 19.42 -11.40 -5.08
CA ALA A 362 18.04 -11.23 -5.54
C ALA A 362 17.09 -10.45 -4.57
N ASP A 363 17.60 -9.70 -3.59
CA ASP A 363 16.79 -9.01 -2.56
C ASP A 363 16.92 -7.47 -2.62
N LYS A 364 16.56 -6.80 -3.74
CA LYS A 364 16.70 -5.33 -3.87
C LYS A 364 15.47 -4.53 -4.29
N PHE A 365 14.28 -5.10 -4.26
CA PHE A 365 13.04 -4.32 -4.36
C PHE A 365 12.21 -4.48 -3.09
N SER A 366 11.59 -3.39 -2.61
CA SER A 366 10.60 -3.46 -1.52
C SER A 366 9.45 -4.44 -1.81
N LYS A 367 9.24 -4.80 -3.09
CA LYS A 367 8.26 -5.78 -3.57
C LYS A 367 8.93 -6.90 -4.37
N SER A 368 8.79 -8.14 -3.89
CA SER A 368 9.28 -9.36 -4.55
C SER A 368 8.79 -9.57 -5.99
N SER A 369 7.60 -9.05 -6.32
CA SER A 369 7.05 -9.12 -7.70
C SER A 369 7.80 -8.26 -8.72
N ARG A 370 8.47 -7.18 -8.29
CA ARG A 370 9.34 -6.38 -9.15
C ARG A 370 10.65 -7.09 -9.43
N GLN A 371 11.22 -7.72 -8.40
CA GLN A 371 12.42 -8.55 -8.56
C GLN A 371 12.19 -9.66 -9.59
N ARG A 372 11.12 -10.45 -9.45
CA ARG A 372 10.80 -11.53 -10.42
C ARG A 372 10.67 -11.02 -11.85
N ARG A 373 10.04 -9.86 -12.06
CA ARG A 373 9.92 -9.25 -13.40
C ARG A 373 11.26 -8.75 -13.93
N MET A 374 12.14 -8.27 -13.06
CA MET A 374 13.50 -7.87 -13.42
C MET A 374 14.31 -9.11 -13.82
N ASP A 375 14.31 -10.16 -13.01
CA ASP A 375 15.03 -11.41 -13.30
C ASP A 375 14.57 -12.01 -14.63
N GLN A 376 13.26 -12.00 -14.91
CA GLN A 376 12.72 -12.43 -16.22
C GLN A 376 13.21 -11.58 -17.40
N ARG A 377 13.40 -10.27 -17.22
CA ARG A 377 13.99 -9.39 -18.26
C ARG A 377 15.45 -9.71 -18.46
N ALA A 378 16.21 -9.85 -17.38
CA ALA A 378 17.62 -10.20 -17.40
C ALA A 378 17.86 -11.49 -18.19
N ILE A 379 17.06 -12.52 -17.89
CA ILE A 379 17.06 -13.81 -18.60
C ILE A 379 16.78 -13.65 -20.10
N ARG A 380 15.75 -12.88 -20.48
CA ARG A 380 15.39 -12.67 -21.90
C ARG A 380 16.47 -11.92 -22.66
N ASN A 381 17.11 -10.96 -22.02
CA ASN A 381 18.08 -10.07 -22.65
C ASN A 381 19.52 -10.62 -22.62
N GLN A 382 19.79 -11.68 -21.87
CA GLN A 382 21.11 -12.31 -21.80
C GLN A 382 21.61 -12.77 -23.18
N ALA A 383 20.75 -13.41 -23.97
CA ALA A 383 21.10 -13.82 -25.34
C ALA A 383 21.33 -12.61 -26.27
N ASN A 384 20.65 -11.50 -25.99
CA ASN A 384 20.78 -10.28 -26.80
C ASN A 384 22.14 -9.59 -26.60
N LEU A 385 22.78 -9.73 -25.42
CA LEU A 385 24.15 -9.24 -25.23
C LEU A 385 25.15 -9.90 -26.18
N GLN A 386 25.01 -11.20 -26.43
CA GLN A 386 25.86 -11.91 -27.39
C GLN A 386 25.62 -11.43 -28.83
N LEU A 387 24.36 -11.16 -29.19
CA LEU A 387 24.01 -10.59 -30.49
C LEU A 387 24.55 -9.16 -30.64
N ILE A 388 24.55 -8.38 -29.56
CA ILE A 388 25.15 -7.04 -29.52
C ILE A 388 26.65 -7.13 -29.81
N ASP A 389 27.38 -8.04 -29.15
CA ASP A 389 28.82 -8.22 -29.40
C ASP A 389 29.13 -8.61 -30.85
N ILE A 390 28.29 -9.45 -31.46
CA ILE A 390 28.41 -9.81 -32.88
C ILE A 390 28.18 -8.58 -33.77
N LYS A 391 27.10 -7.83 -33.53
CA LYS A 391 26.77 -6.62 -34.30
C LYS A 391 27.87 -5.56 -34.20
N LEU A 392 28.49 -5.39 -33.03
CA LEU A 392 29.61 -4.47 -32.84
C LEU A 392 30.83 -4.87 -33.68
N LYS A 393 31.18 -6.16 -33.70
CA LYS A 393 32.29 -6.70 -34.50
C LYS A 393 32.06 -6.60 -36.01
N GLU A 394 30.81 -6.68 -36.43
CA GLU A 394 30.42 -6.54 -37.83
C GLU A 394 30.39 -5.07 -38.28
N LEU A 395 30.29 -4.13 -37.34
CA LEU A 395 30.22 -2.70 -37.63
C LEU A 395 31.54 -2.22 -38.23
N LYS A 396 31.51 -1.76 -39.48
CA LYS A 396 32.66 -1.18 -40.17
C LYS A 396 32.34 0.23 -40.58
N PHE A 397 33.17 1.19 -40.17
CA PHE A 397 33.08 2.57 -40.62
C PHE A 397 34.30 2.96 -41.45
N LYS A 398 34.14 3.96 -42.31
CA LYS A 398 35.22 4.51 -43.14
C LYS A 398 35.92 5.62 -42.37
N GLU A 399 37.11 5.33 -41.84
CA GLU A 399 37.87 6.23 -40.98
C GLU A 399 38.10 7.62 -41.61
N GLU A 400 38.45 7.67 -42.90
CA GLU A 400 38.80 8.90 -43.62
C GLU A 400 37.63 9.90 -43.73
N THR A 401 36.39 9.43 -43.67
CA THR A 401 35.19 10.26 -43.90
C THR A 401 34.26 10.35 -42.70
N ALA A 402 34.42 9.48 -41.70
CA ALA A 402 33.48 9.39 -40.56
C ALA A 402 33.54 10.59 -39.59
N PHE A 403 34.66 11.31 -39.56
CA PHE A 403 34.93 12.37 -38.59
C PHE A 403 35.24 13.75 -39.22
N THR A 404 35.05 13.90 -40.54
CA THR A 404 35.42 15.13 -41.28
C THR A 404 34.66 16.38 -40.82
N ASN A 405 33.44 16.22 -40.32
CA ASN A 405 32.59 17.32 -39.85
C ASN A 405 32.45 17.38 -38.32
N VAL A 406 33.30 16.65 -37.59
CA VAL A 406 33.24 16.57 -36.12
C VAL A 406 34.35 17.40 -35.52
N ASP A 407 34.02 18.31 -34.60
CA ASP A 407 35.03 18.97 -33.78
C ASP A 407 35.55 18.02 -32.68
N LEU A 408 36.62 17.31 -33.01
CA LEU A 408 37.26 16.34 -32.12
C LEU A 408 37.80 16.98 -30.83
N THR A 409 38.08 18.28 -30.82
CA THR A 409 38.54 18.98 -29.61
C THR A 409 37.42 19.15 -28.59
N THR A 410 36.20 19.38 -29.08
CA THR A 410 34.99 19.45 -28.25
C THR A 410 34.58 18.07 -27.74
N PHE A 411 34.68 17.04 -28.58
CA PHE A 411 34.32 15.66 -28.23
C PHE A 411 35.54 14.85 -27.77
N THR A 412 36.08 15.22 -26.62
CA THR A 412 37.17 14.52 -25.93
C THR A 412 36.73 14.07 -24.54
N CYS A 413 36.99 12.81 -24.20
CA CYS A 413 36.67 12.29 -22.88
C CYS A 413 37.54 12.96 -21.81
N CYS A 414 36.91 13.56 -20.79
CA CYS A 414 37.64 14.28 -19.75
C CYS A 414 38.46 13.37 -18.80
N LEU A 415 38.19 12.06 -18.78
CA LEU A 415 38.90 11.10 -17.93
C LEU A 415 40.06 10.41 -18.66
N THR A 416 39.85 9.95 -19.89
CA THR A 416 40.89 9.26 -20.68
C THR A 416 41.70 10.20 -21.56
N LEU A 417 41.17 11.40 -21.84
CA LEU A 417 41.70 12.36 -22.82
C LEU A 417 41.66 11.86 -24.28
N ASN A 418 41.01 10.72 -24.54
CA ASN A 418 40.81 10.21 -25.89
C ASN A 418 39.74 11.03 -26.61
N THR A 419 40.01 11.40 -27.86
CA THR A 419 39.01 12.01 -28.73
C THR A 419 37.96 10.98 -29.14
N CYS A 420 36.82 11.42 -29.66
CA CYS A 420 35.80 10.51 -30.22
C CYS A 420 36.40 9.60 -31.31
N ARG A 421 37.40 10.08 -32.06
CA ARG A 421 38.10 9.26 -33.07
C ARG A 421 38.92 8.17 -32.41
N ASP A 422 39.80 8.53 -31.47
CA ASP A 422 40.70 7.56 -30.80
C ASP A 422 39.88 6.46 -30.11
N MET A 423 38.83 6.87 -29.38
CA MET A 423 37.90 5.95 -28.73
C MET A 423 37.21 4.98 -29.71
N MET A 424 36.75 5.48 -30.86
CA MET A 424 36.10 4.64 -31.87
C MET A 424 37.06 3.67 -32.56
N MET A 425 38.36 3.99 -32.60
CA MET A 425 39.43 3.16 -33.19
C MET A 425 39.98 2.14 -32.21
N ASP A 426 40.14 2.51 -30.95
CA ASP A 426 40.79 1.69 -29.93
C ASP A 426 39.85 0.66 -29.29
N SER A 427 38.54 0.86 -29.39
CA SER A 427 37.51 -0.04 -28.87
C SER A 427 36.38 -0.26 -29.87
N GLU A 428 35.84 -1.47 -29.88
CA GLU A 428 34.67 -1.86 -30.68
C GLU A 428 33.34 -1.45 -30.02
N ASP A 429 33.31 -1.31 -28.69
CA ASP A 429 32.09 -1.19 -27.88
C ASP A 429 31.95 0.14 -27.13
N ASP A 430 33.01 0.96 -27.12
CA ASP A 430 33.01 2.24 -26.41
C ASP A 430 32.27 3.32 -27.19
N VAL A 431 31.56 4.17 -26.44
CA VAL A 431 30.76 5.28 -26.97
C VAL A 431 30.94 6.51 -26.10
N MET A 432 30.92 7.68 -26.74
CA MET A 432 31.01 8.97 -26.06
C MET A 432 29.63 9.53 -25.71
N GLY A 433 29.57 10.21 -24.57
CA GLY A 433 28.33 10.73 -24.03
C GLY A 433 28.53 11.73 -22.91
N VAL A 434 27.47 11.96 -22.15
CA VAL A 434 27.41 12.96 -21.08
C VAL A 434 27.07 12.30 -19.74
N GLY A 435 27.66 12.84 -18.67
CA GLY A 435 27.32 12.47 -17.31
C GLY A 435 25.98 13.06 -16.87
N LEU A 436 25.24 12.33 -16.05
CA LEU A 436 24.02 12.82 -15.40
C LEU A 436 24.03 12.50 -13.92
N VAL A 437 23.27 13.31 -13.17
CA VAL A 437 22.85 12.97 -11.81
C VAL A 437 21.38 12.61 -11.87
N VAL A 438 21.08 11.33 -11.69
CA VAL A 438 19.70 10.85 -11.65
C VAL A 438 19.33 10.31 -10.27
N GLU A 439 18.07 10.51 -9.91
CA GLU A 439 17.44 9.84 -8.78
C GLU A 439 16.41 8.85 -9.33
N ARG A 440 16.52 7.59 -8.90
CA ARG A 440 15.63 6.50 -9.32
C ARG A 440 14.72 6.12 -8.18
N GLN A 441 13.42 6.18 -8.40
CA GLN A 441 12.45 5.55 -7.51
C GLN A 441 12.24 4.10 -7.97
N GLU A 442 11.90 3.18 -7.06
CA GLU A 442 11.73 1.76 -7.45
C GLU A 442 10.73 1.53 -8.58
N HIS A 443 9.71 2.39 -8.70
CA HIS A 443 8.72 2.26 -9.75
C HIS A 443 9.25 2.65 -11.14
N VAL A 444 10.43 3.27 -11.24
CA VAL A 444 11.08 3.62 -12.52
C VAL A 444 11.34 2.35 -13.36
N VAL A 445 11.53 1.19 -12.72
CA VAL A 445 11.64 -0.12 -13.40
C VAL A 445 10.37 -0.50 -14.16
N ASP A 446 9.20 -0.07 -13.67
CA ASP A 446 7.90 -0.28 -14.30
C ASP A 446 7.47 0.91 -15.18
N ALA A 447 8.02 2.08 -14.90
CA ALA A 447 7.65 3.37 -15.48
C ALA A 447 8.88 4.25 -15.71
N PRO A 448 9.65 4.03 -16.80
CA PRO A 448 10.91 4.72 -17.04
C PRO A 448 10.79 6.25 -17.15
N THR A 449 9.61 6.75 -17.53
CA THR A 449 9.32 8.19 -17.66
C THR A 449 9.32 8.96 -16.33
N LEU A 450 9.28 8.25 -15.20
CA LEU A 450 9.32 8.82 -13.85
C LEU A 450 10.74 9.01 -13.29
N ILE A 451 11.78 8.74 -14.09
CA ILE A 451 13.16 9.08 -13.72
C ILE A 451 13.29 10.59 -13.44
N SER A 452 14.00 10.96 -12.36
CA SER A 452 14.28 12.36 -12.03
C SER A 452 15.74 12.67 -12.33
N VAL A 453 15.97 13.61 -13.24
CA VAL A 453 17.28 14.21 -13.50
C VAL A 453 17.45 15.38 -12.53
N LYS A 454 18.45 15.29 -11.65
CA LYS A 454 18.78 16.35 -10.70
C LYS A 454 19.71 17.39 -11.29
N ASP A 455 20.65 16.92 -12.10
CA ASP A 455 21.66 17.76 -12.71
C ASP A 455 22.18 17.13 -14.01
N VAL A 456 22.61 17.99 -14.93
CA VAL A 456 23.15 17.61 -16.24
C VAL A 456 24.60 18.06 -16.27
N SER A 457 25.52 17.12 -16.41
CA SER A 457 26.94 17.44 -16.45
C SER A 457 27.32 18.08 -17.78
N VAL A 458 28.27 19.02 -17.76
CA VAL A 458 28.93 19.55 -18.98
C VAL A 458 30.16 18.74 -19.36
N THR A 459 30.37 17.60 -18.68
CA THR A 459 31.52 16.72 -18.84
C THR A 459 31.21 15.62 -19.84
N ILE A 460 32.04 15.58 -20.89
CA ILE A 460 32.01 14.51 -21.88
C ILE A 460 32.83 13.33 -21.37
N LEU A 461 32.22 12.15 -21.41
CA LEU A 461 32.79 10.91 -20.91
C LEU A 461 32.72 9.84 -22.00
N SER A 462 33.67 8.90 -22.00
CA SER A 462 33.50 7.63 -22.68
C SER A 462 32.84 6.63 -21.73
N ARG A 463 32.13 5.66 -22.29
CA ARG A 463 31.50 4.60 -21.51
C ARG A 463 32.54 3.79 -20.75
N SER A 464 33.64 3.41 -21.40
CA SER A 464 34.72 2.62 -20.77
C SER A 464 35.27 3.30 -19.51
N ALA A 465 35.48 4.63 -19.56
CA ALA A 465 35.91 5.41 -18.41
C ALA A 465 34.85 5.44 -17.29
N CYS A 466 33.56 5.49 -17.64
CA CYS A 466 32.49 5.40 -16.64
C CYS A 466 32.49 4.04 -15.96
N ASP A 467 32.64 2.96 -16.72
CA ASP A 467 32.68 1.59 -16.20
C ASP A 467 33.88 1.39 -15.26
N ASP A 468 35.04 1.94 -15.61
CA ASP A 468 36.23 1.87 -14.76
C ASP A 468 36.11 2.74 -13.50
N ALA A 469 35.53 3.94 -13.61
CA ALA A 469 35.23 4.77 -12.45
C ALA A 469 34.24 4.10 -11.50
N ILE A 470 33.20 3.43 -12.04
CA ILE A 470 32.25 2.63 -11.29
C ILE A 470 32.97 1.49 -10.55
N LYS A 471 33.77 0.68 -11.25
CA LYS A 471 34.53 -0.43 -10.65
C LYS A 471 35.42 0.06 -9.53
N MET A 472 36.17 1.13 -9.75
CA MET A 472 37.06 1.70 -8.75
C MET A 472 36.29 2.20 -7.52
N LYS A 473 35.15 2.88 -7.72
CA LYS A 473 34.36 3.43 -6.61
C LYS A 473 33.67 2.33 -5.81
N LEU A 474 33.20 1.26 -6.45
CA LEU A 474 32.59 0.10 -5.78
C LEU A 474 33.57 -0.65 -4.88
N ASN A 475 34.88 -0.59 -5.18
CA ASN A 475 35.90 -1.15 -4.30
C ASN A 475 36.10 -0.36 -3.00
N ILE A 476 35.62 0.89 -2.95
CA ILE A 476 35.89 1.84 -1.85
C ILE A 476 34.60 2.24 -1.11
N ALA A 477 33.45 2.18 -1.77
CA ALA A 477 32.17 2.60 -1.24
C ALA A 477 31.03 1.65 -1.62
N ASP A 478 29.99 1.59 -0.78
CA ASP A 478 28.80 0.80 -1.04
C ASP A 478 28.12 1.19 -2.37
N ALA A 479 27.53 0.22 -3.06
CA ALA A 479 26.85 0.43 -4.35
C ALA A 479 25.79 1.55 -4.32
N ALA A 480 25.11 1.74 -3.19
CA ALA A 480 24.15 2.84 -3.02
C ALA A 480 24.82 4.23 -3.09
N ARG A 481 26.06 4.37 -2.60
CA ARG A 481 26.85 5.60 -2.68
C ARG A 481 27.45 5.83 -4.07
N VAL A 482 27.58 4.78 -4.87
CA VAL A 482 28.12 4.88 -6.24
C VAL A 482 27.01 5.21 -7.25
N HIS A 483 25.88 4.50 -7.20
CA HIS A 483 24.83 4.60 -8.21
C HIS A 483 23.58 5.35 -7.74
N GLY A 484 23.42 5.56 -6.42
CA GLY A 484 22.21 6.14 -5.80
C GLY A 484 21.16 5.12 -5.38
N GLY A 485 21.23 3.89 -5.89
CA GLY A 485 20.23 2.85 -5.62
C GLY A 485 18.82 3.23 -6.07
N PHE A 486 17.81 2.61 -5.47
CA PHE A 486 16.41 3.01 -5.59
C PHE A 486 15.94 3.68 -4.31
N VAL A 487 15.31 4.85 -4.43
CA VAL A 487 14.69 5.55 -3.31
C VAL A 487 13.28 4.98 -3.08
N PRO A 488 12.91 4.61 -1.83
CA PRO A 488 11.59 4.08 -1.53
C PRO A 488 10.50 5.13 -1.79
N SER A 489 9.40 4.71 -2.41
CA SER A 489 8.32 5.55 -2.99
C SER A 489 7.60 6.51 -2.03
N LYS A 490 7.89 6.51 -0.72
CA LYS A 490 7.21 7.36 0.28
C LYS A 490 7.77 8.81 0.35
N SER A 491 8.78 9.15 -0.45
CA SER A 491 9.34 10.51 -0.57
C SER A 491 8.73 11.35 -1.71
N ALA A 492 7.60 10.92 -2.29
CA ALA A 492 7.02 11.47 -3.52
C ALA A 492 6.27 12.82 -3.39
N ALA A 493 6.83 13.80 -2.68
CA ALA A 493 6.48 15.21 -2.91
C ALA A 493 7.73 15.92 -3.43
N PRO A 494 7.77 16.39 -4.69
CA PRO A 494 8.85 17.25 -5.16
C PRO A 494 8.75 18.58 -4.42
N THR A 495 9.61 18.78 -3.42
CA THR A 495 9.68 20.02 -2.64
C THR A 495 10.16 21.15 -3.54
N THR A 496 9.23 22.01 -3.97
CA THR A 496 9.50 23.35 -4.50
C THR A 496 9.55 24.41 -3.40
N SER A 497 9.77 24.02 -2.14
CA SER A 497 9.91 24.99 -1.05
C SER A 497 11.34 25.53 -0.98
N THR A 498 11.45 26.84 -1.18
CA THR A 498 12.61 27.71 -1.00
C THR A 498 13.18 27.77 0.43
N THR A 499 12.79 26.88 1.33
CA THR A 499 13.35 26.79 2.68
C THR A 499 14.58 25.88 2.70
N ARG A 500 15.72 26.47 2.35
CA ARG A 500 17.05 26.04 2.81
C ARG A 500 17.08 26.10 4.34
N THR A 501 16.61 25.06 5.03
CA THR A 501 16.84 24.88 6.46
C THR A 501 17.59 23.59 6.70
N GLN A 502 18.92 23.74 6.66
CA GLN A 502 19.95 22.99 7.38
C GLN A 502 19.58 21.61 7.95
N ASN A 503 19.68 20.55 7.12
CA ASN A 503 20.14 19.24 7.58
C ASN A 503 21.50 18.97 6.93
N LYS A 504 22.56 19.38 7.64
CA LYS A 504 23.93 19.54 7.12
C LYS A 504 24.88 18.40 7.53
N ALA A 505 24.37 17.22 7.89
CA ALA A 505 25.23 16.08 8.26
C ALA A 505 24.78 14.81 7.53
N ASN A 506 25.63 14.33 6.62
CA ASN A 506 25.58 13.08 5.84
C ASN A 506 24.80 13.07 4.51
N ASN A 507 24.75 14.21 3.82
CA ASN A 507 24.26 14.32 2.44
C ASN A 507 25.38 14.06 1.42
N THR A 508 26.06 12.89 1.46
CA THR A 508 26.95 12.50 0.36
C THR A 508 26.09 12.04 -0.81
N GLN A 509 25.93 12.92 -1.78
CA GLN A 509 25.29 12.66 -3.07
C GLN A 509 25.95 11.45 -3.74
N SER A 510 25.15 10.57 -4.35
CA SER A 510 25.72 9.39 -5.02
C SER A 510 26.51 9.82 -6.25
N GLU A 511 27.72 9.29 -6.38
CA GLU A 511 28.62 9.62 -7.49
C GLU A 511 29.63 8.48 -7.69
N PHE A 512 29.85 8.10 -8.95
CA PHE A 512 31.00 7.27 -9.31
C PHE A 512 32.20 8.14 -9.69
N THR A 513 31.96 9.33 -10.24
CA THR A 513 33.00 10.32 -10.55
C THR A 513 32.48 11.74 -10.40
N ARG A 514 33.37 12.72 -10.50
CA ARG A 514 33.04 14.14 -10.60
C ARG A 514 33.46 14.68 -11.96
N GLY A 515 32.62 15.55 -12.52
CA GLY A 515 32.90 16.23 -13.76
C GLY A 515 33.92 17.36 -13.63
N VAL A 516 34.21 18.01 -14.75
CA VAL A 516 35.19 19.10 -14.87
C VAL A 516 34.80 20.32 -14.03
N ALA A 517 33.50 20.57 -13.84
CA ALA A 517 33.00 21.63 -12.96
C ALA A 517 32.80 21.13 -11.51
N ALA A 518 33.38 19.98 -11.15
CA ALA A 518 33.22 19.28 -9.88
C ALA A 518 31.77 18.84 -9.57
N GLU A 519 30.92 18.78 -10.60
CA GLU A 519 29.57 18.25 -10.52
C GLU A 519 29.60 16.73 -10.26
N PRO A 520 28.71 16.19 -9.40
CA PRO A 520 28.62 14.76 -9.19
C PRO A 520 28.12 14.07 -10.47
N ILE A 521 28.55 12.85 -10.73
CA ILE A 521 28.05 12.03 -11.85
C ILE A 521 27.78 10.62 -11.34
N ASN A 522 26.53 10.16 -11.52
CA ASN A 522 26.11 8.82 -11.11
C ASN A 522 25.51 8.00 -12.27
N THR A 523 25.48 8.57 -13.47
CA THR A 523 24.90 7.98 -14.67
C THR A 523 25.53 8.54 -15.93
N PHE A 524 25.41 7.79 -17.02
CA PHE A 524 25.92 8.12 -18.34
C PHE A 524 24.83 7.95 -19.40
N LEU A 525 24.78 8.85 -20.38
CA LEU A 525 23.97 8.73 -21.60
C LEU A 525 24.80 9.09 -22.84
N PRO A 526 24.69 8.33 -23.95
CA PRO A 526 25.37 8.66 -25.19
C PRO A 526 24.80 9.91 -25.84
N LEU A 527 25.58 10.53 -26.73
CA LEU A 527 25.16 11.63 -27.61
C LEU A 527 25.13 11.16 -29.07
N TYR A 528 24.50 11.92 -29.97
CA TYR A 528 24.65 11.71 -31.41
C TYR A 528 25.79 12.60 -31.91
N ILE A 529 27.02 12.10 -32.04
CA ILE A 529 28.15 12.95 -32.50
C ILE A 529 28.22 12.96 -34.03
N CYS A 530 28.28 11.77 -34.63
CA CYS A 530 28.26 11.58 -36.09
C CYS A 530 27.59 10.25 -36.43
N ASP A 531 27.33 9.98 -37.71
CA ASP A 531 26.61 8.79 -38.15
C ASP A 531 27.34 7.49 -37.75
N ALA A 532 28.68 7.46 -37.89
CA ALA A 532 29.48 6.31 -37.49
C ALA A 532 29.43 6.04 -35.98
N HIS A 533 29.47 7.10 -35.16
CA HIS A 533 29.30 6.98 -33.70
C HIS A 533 27.86 6.55 -33.35
N PHE A 534 26.87 7.10 -34.04
CA PHE A 534 25.47 6.78 -33.82
C PHE A 534 25.13 5.32 -34.14
N GLU A 535 25.65 4.74 -35.22
CA GLU A 535 25.46 3.31 -35.52
C GLU A 535 25.92 2.41 -34.36
N ARG A 536 27.04 2.76 -33.71
CA ARG A 536 27.51 2.06 -32.50
C ARG A 536 26.59 2.31 -31.31
N VAL A 537 26.14 3.56 -31.12
CA VAL A 537 25.19 3.93 -30.07
C VAL A 537 23.86 3.17 -30.23
N GLN A 538 23.36 2.96 -31.45
CA GLN A 538 22.14 2.20 -31.71
C GLN A 538 22.23 0.77 -31.19
N ILE A 539 23.41 0.16 -31.29
CA ILE A 539 23.68 -1.19 -30.79
C ILE A 539 23.82 -1.17 -29.26
N MET A 540 24.54 -0.19 -28.71
CA MET A 540 24.83 -0.10 -27.26
C MET A 540 23.73 0.53 -26.40
N LEU A 541 22.70 1.11 -27.01
CA LEU A 541 21.67 1.82 -26.28
C LEU A 541 20.92 0.91 -25.30
N GLU A 542 20.60 -0.33 -25.68
CA GLU A 542 19.80 -1.21 -24.84
C GLU A 542 20.48 -1.54 -23.50
N PRO A 543 21.76 -2.00 -23.47
CA PRO A 543 22.50 -2.15 -22.22
C PRO A 543 22.59 -0.87 -21.38
N ILE A 544 22.80 0.28 -22.03
CA ILE A 544 22.93 1.57 -21.35
C ILE A 544 21.60 1.94 -20.67
N LEU A 545 20.47 1.79 -21.37
CA LEU A 545 19.15 2.07 -20.82
C LEU A 545 18.75 1.07 -19.73
N GLY A 546 19.10 -0.20 -19.89
CA GLY A 546 18.96 -1.21 -18.83
C GLY A 546 19.64 -0.72 -17.55
N TYR A 547 20.92 -0.38 -17.63
CA TYR A 547 21.65 0.13 -16.46
C TYR A 547 21.08 1.44 -15.92
N LEU A 548 20.73 2.38 -16.80
CA LEU A 548 20.15 3.67 -16.43
C LEU A 548 18.88 3.54 -15.60
N PHE A 549 17.95 2.66 -15.97
CA PHE A 549 16.65 2.58 -15.32
C PHE A 549 16.58 1.49 -14.24
N THR A 550 17.35 0.41 -14.38
CA THR A 550 17.25 -0.76 -13.51
C THR A 550 18.53 -1.08 -12.73
N LEU A 551 19.63 -0.35 -12.97
CA LEU A 551 20.97 -0.67 -12.46
C LEU A 551 21.50 -2.05 -12.93
N ASP A 552 20.94 -2.58 -14.01
CA ASP A 552 21.31 -3.86 -14.61
C ASP A 552 21.35 -3.70 -16.14
N ILE A 553 22.50 -3.97 -16.75
CA ILE A 553 22.69 -3.91 -18.22
C ILE A 553 21.76 -4.85 -18.98
N THR A 554 21.26 -5.91 -18.33
CA THR A 554 20.30 -6.86 -18.90
C THR A 554 18.85 -6.48 -18.60
N GLY A 555 18.60 -5.43 -17.81
CA GLY A 555 17.25 -5.01 -17.41
C GLY A 555 16.49 -4.20 -18.47
N TYR A 556 16.97 -4.18 -19.72
CA TYR A 556 16.36 -3.42 -20.80
C TYR A 556 14.90 -3.82 -21.08
N LYS A 557 14.07 -2.84 -21.39
CA LYS A 557 12.71 -3.03 -21.90
C LYS A 557 12.38 -1.88 -22.85
N SER A 558 11.65 -2.16 -23.94
CA SER A 558 11.38 -1.17 -24.99
C SER A 558 10.67 0.11 -24.52
N ASP A 559 9.91 0.07 -23.42
CA ASP A 559 9.30 1.28 -22.82
C ASP A 559 10.34 2.26 -22.25
N GLN A 560 11.57 1.82 -21.99
CA GLN A 560 12.66 2.67 -21.56
C GLN A 560 13.09 3.69 -22.61
N LEU A 561 12.78 3.46 -23.89
CA LEU A 561 12.93 4.47 -24.95
C LEU A 561 12.10 5.72 -24.65
N LEU A 562 10.91 5.57 -24.05
CA LEU A 562 10.10 6.73 -23.62
C LEU A 562 10.79 7.54 -22.52
N GLY A 563 11.64 6.89 -21.72
CA GLY A 563 12.44 7.53 -20.70
C GLY A 563 13.46 8.52 -21.28
N LEU A 564 13.99 8.30 -22.49
CA LEU A 564 14.89 9.24 -23.17
C LEU A 564 14.22 10.60 -23.38
N PHE A 565 12.97 10.60 -23.86
CA PHE A 565 12.21 11.84 -24.06
C PHE A 565 11.88 12.52 -22.72
N SER A 566 11.67 11.75 -21.65
CA SER A 566 11.53 12.33 -20.29
C SER A 566 12.81 13.04 -19.84
N ILE A 567 13.97 12.46 -20.11
CA ILE A 567 15.28 13.04 -19.80
C ILE A 567 15.52 14.27 -20.67
N LEU A 568 15.20 14.22 -21.97
CA LEU A 568 15.32 15.36 -22.86
C LEU A 568 14.48 16.56 -22.37
N GLY A 569 13.20 16.33 -22.01
CA GLY A 569 12.36 17.40 -21.45
C GLY A 569 12.91 17.96 -20.14
N GLN A 570 13.56 17.14 -19.31
CA GLN A 570 14.24 17.60 -18.09
C GLN A 570 15.53 18.38 -18.38
N ILE A 571 16.33 17.98 -19.38
CA ILE A 571 17.52 18.73 -19.84
C ILE A 571 17.09 20.10 -20.38
N MET A 572 16.04 20.16 -21.20
CA MET A 572 15.49 21.42 -21.72
C MET A 572 15.03 22.35 -20.59
N ASN A 573 14.51 21.78 -19.51
CA ASN A 573 14.06 22.56 -18.36
C ASN A 573 15.21 22.99 -17.44
N ALA A 574 16.25 22.18 -17.33
CA ALA A 574 17.46 22.51 -16.57
C ALA A 574 18.30 23.58 -17.28
N SER A 575 18.38 23.53 -18.62
CA SER A 575 19.13 24.48 -19.44
C SER A 575 18.26 25.66 -19.87
N PRO A 576 18.43 26.87 -19.30
CA PRO A 576 17.67 28.05 -19.71
C PRO A 576 17.99 28.42 -21.16
N ARG A 577 17.05 29.06 -21.87
CA ARG A 577 17.28 29.58 -23.23
C ARG A 577 18.42 30.60 -23.16
N ASN A 578 19.53 30.35 -23.87
CA ASN A 578 20.83 31.04 -23.74
C ASN A 578 21.72 30.53 -22.58
N GLY A 579 21.72 29.21 -22.36
CA GLY A 579 22.66 28.56 -21.45
C GLY A 579 24.12 28.66 -21.95
N SER A 580 25.03 27.94 -21.30
CA SER A 580 26.40 27.84 -21.80
C SER A 580 26.41 27.16 -23.17
N GLU A 581 27.38 27.53 -24.02
CA GLU A 581 27.54 26.93 -25.36
C GLU A 581 27.64 25.39 -25.29
N ARG A 582 28.28 24.86 -24.23
CA ARG A 582 28.35 23.42 -23.99
C ARG A 582 27.01 22.78 -23.65
N GLU A 583 26.19 23.42 -22.82
CA GLU A 583 24.86 22.89 -22.49
C GLU A 583 23.93 22.88 -23.71
N GLU A 584 23.98 23.92 -24.54
CA GLU A 584 23.22 23.97 -25.79
C GLU A 584 23.72 22.93 -26.79
N MET A 585 25.03 22.69 -26.87
CA MET A 585 25.61 21.62 -27.68
C MET A 585 25.16 20.23 -27.21
N ILE A 586 25.22 19.97 -25.89
CA ILE A 586 24.73 18.70 -25.31
C ILE A 586 23.25 18.51 -25.59
N LEU A 587 22.44 19.56 -25.39
CA LEU A 587 21.01 19.51 -25.68
C LEU A 587 20.77 19.23 -27.17
N TYR A 588 21.48 19.89 -28.07
CA TYR A 588 21.37 19.68 -29.50
C TYR A 588 21.70 18.24 -29.91
N GLU A 589 22.84 17.70 -29.47
CA GLU A 589 23.25 16.34 -29.83
C GLU A 589 22.37 15.26 -29.17
N PHE A 590 21.84 15.53 -27.97
CA PHE A 590 20.87 14.63 -27.34
C PHE A 590 19.47 14.70 -27.98
N THR A 591 19.06 15.88 -28.47
CA THR A 591 17.85 16.01 -29.29
C THR A 591 17.97 15.23 -30.59
N ARG A 592 19.12 15.32 -31.29
CA ARG A 592 19.41 14.51 -32.49
C ARG A 592 19.36 13.01 -32.20
N LEU A 593 19.89 12.59 -31.07
CA LEU A 593 19.78 11.20 -30.61
C LEU A 593 18.32 10.78 -30.44
N CYS A 594 17.53 11.56 -29.71
CA CYS A 594 16.11 11.26 -29.48
C CYS A 594 15.31 11.24 -30.80
N HIS A 595 15.58 12.18 -31.71
CA HIS A 595 14.98 12.22 -33.04
C HIS A 595 15.26 10.95 -33.83
N ALA A 596 16.52 10.50 -33.85
CA ALA A 596 16.92 9.30 -34.57
C ALA A 596 16.30 8.00 -34.00
N PHE A 597 15.89 8.00 -32.73
CA PHE A 597 15.14 6.89 -32.11
C PHE A 597 13.61 7.02 -32.17
N LEU A 598 13.06 8.09 -32.77
CA LEU A 598 11.61 8.22 -32.97
C LEU A 598 11.00 7.05 -33.76
N PRO A 599 11.57 6.60 -34.91
CA PRO A 599 10.98 5.50 -35.67
C PRO A 599 10.87 4.22 -34.84
N ARG A 600 11.92 3.92 -34.06
CA ARG A 600 11.96 2.75 -33.16
C ARG A 600 10.97 2.88 -32.01
N THR A 601 10.80 4.09 -31.49
CA THR A 601 9.81 4.38 -30.43
C THR A 601 8.39 4.23 -30.95
N LEU A 602 8.12 4.71 -32.17
CA LEU A 602 6.84 4.59 -32.85
C LEU A 602 6.50 3.13 -33.17
N GLU A 603 7.48 2.34 -33.61
CA GLU A 603 7.33 0.89 -33.81
C GLU A 603 6.93 0.19 -32.51
N TYR A 604 7.59 0.54 -31.39
CA TYR A 604 7.26 -0.01 -30.08
C TYR A 604 5.85 0.37 -29.61
N LEU A 605 5.48 1.64 -29.76
CA LEU A 605 4.16 2.12 -29.36
C LEU A 605 3.07 1.48 -30.24
N GLY A 606 3.32 1.37 -31.55
CA GLY A 606 2.32 1.12 -32.58
C GLY A 606 1.68 2.43 -33.06
N GLU A 607 1.22 2.47 -34.32
CA GLU A 607 0.75 3.71 -34.97
C GLU A 607 -0.42 4.40 -34.23
N GLU A 608 -1.31 3.62 -33.62
CA GLU A 608 -2.46 4.11 -32.83
C GLU A 608 -2.07 4.67 -31.45
N ASN A 609 -0.82 4.44 -31.03
CA ASN A 609 -0.34 4.71 -29.68
C ASN A 609 0.73 5.80 -29.62
N ASP A 610 0.94 6.56 -30.70
CA ASP A 610 1.78 7.74 -30.69
C ASP A 610 1.40 8.69 -29.53
N VAL A 611 2.41 9.13 -28.78
CA VAL A 611 2.22 9.90 -27.54
C VAL A 611 1.48 11.21 -27.81
N LEU A 612 1.86 11.93 -28.88
CA LEU A 612 1.28 13.21 -29.22
C LEU A 612 -0.14 13.05 -29.77
N LYS A 613 -0.36 12.10 -30.69
CA LYS A 613 -1.69 11.79 -31.22
C LYS A 613 -2.65 11.38 -30.11
N LYS A 614 -2.23 10.54 -29.17
CA LYS A 614 -3.05 10.16 -28.01
C LYS A 614 -3.38 11.36 -27.13
N PHE A 615 -2.39 12.19 -26.83
CA PHE A 615 -2.60 13.41 -26.04
C PHE A 615 -3.62 14.35 -26.69
N MET A 616 -3.58 14.44 -28.03
CA MET A 616 -4.47 15.28 -28.82
C MET A 616 -5.84 14.66 -29.11
N ALA A 617 -5.95 13.32 -29.17
CA ALA A 617 -7.18 12.60 -29.48
C ALA A 617 -8.31 12.92 -28.49
N GLY A 618 -7.95 13.24 -27.25
CA GLY A 618 -8.89 13.75 -26.26
C GLY A 618 -8.36 13.65 -24.84
N PRO A 619 -9.17 14.07 -23.87
CA PRO A 619 -8.79 14.09 -22.46
C PRO A 619 -8.33 12.74 -21.90
N THR A 620 -8.88 11.64 -22.42
CA THR A 620 -8.48 10.27 -22.09
C THR A 620 -6.98 10.05 -22.21
N GLY A 621 -6.38 10.53 -23.31
CA GLY A 621 -4.95 10.35 -23.58
C GLY A 621 -4.04 11.30 -22.80
N ARG A 622 -4.60 12.27 -22.07
CA ARG A 622 -3.85 13.24 -21.25
C ARG A 622 -3.64 12.77 -19.81
N SER A 623 -4.41 11.77 -19.36
CA SER A 623 -4.36 11.29 -17.98
C SER A 623 -2.99 10.70 -17.60
N LYS A 624 -2.69 10.64 -16.29
CA LYS A 624 -1.46 10.02 -15.77
C LYS A 624 -1.34 8.54 -16.12
N ALA A 625 -2.42 7.87 -16.52
CA ALA A 625 -2.37 6.49 -16.98
C ALA A 625 -1.61 6.36 -18.32
N HIS A 626 -1.73 7.35 -19.21
CA HIS A 626 -1.11 7.36 -20.53
C HIS A 626 0.21 8.13 -20.53
N ILE A 627 0.23 9.31 -19.91
CA ILE A 627 1.43 10.16 -19.81
C ILE A 627 1.69 10.45 -18.34
N GLN A 628 2.56 9.66 -17.72
CA GLN A 628 2.85 9.83 -16.29
C GLN A 628 3.59 11.14 -15.99
N ASN A 629 4.50 11.56 -16.87
CA ASN A 629 5.31 12.78 -16.75
C ASN A 629 5.18 13.66 -17.99
N LEU A 630 4.82 14.94 -17.82
CA LEU A 630 4.71 15.89 -18.95
C LEU A 630 6.07 16.19 -19.58
N MET A 631 7.17 16.02 -18.86
CA MET A 631 8.51 16.15 -19.45
C MET A 631 8.73 15.17 -20.60
N THR A 632 8.12 13.98 -20.54
CA THR A 632 8.14 13.03 -21.65
C THR A 632 7.45 13.61 -22.89
N LEU A 633 6.30 14.25 -22.72
CA LEU A 633 5.59 14.89 -23.83
C LEU A 633 6.41 16.04 -24.42
N PHE A 634 6.99 16.89 -23.57
CA PHE A 634 7.80 18.03 -24.04
C PHE A 634 9.05 17.60 -24.80
N GLY A 635 9.81 16.63 -24.27
CA GLY A 635 10.95 16.08 -24.99
C GLY A 635 10.55 15.37 -26.28
N TYR A 636 9.39 14.69 -26.30
CA TYR A 636 8.87 14.05 -27.51
C TYR A 636 8.50 15.07 -28.60
N ILE A 637 7.80 16.16 -28.23
CA ILE A 637 7.47 17.28 -29.14
C ILE A 637 8.75 17.91 -29.69
N HIS A 638 9.75 18.15 -28.82
CA HIS A 638 11.01 18.74 -29.25
C HIS A 638 11.78 17.82 -30.20
N ALA A 639 11.84 16.52 -29.91
CA ALA A 639 12.48 15.53 -30.78
C ALA A 639 11.78 15.41 -32.14
N LEU A 640 10.45 15.64 -32.22
CA LEU A 640 9.72 15.68 -33.49
C LEU A 640 10.08 16.89 -34.37
N GLY A 641 10.83 17.86 -33.85
CA GLY A 641 11.18 19.09 -34.58
C GLY A 641 9.99 20.04 -34.74
N ILE A 642 8.99 19.97 -33.85
CA ILE A 642 7.86 20.89 -33.87
C ILE A 642 8.31 22.24 -33.30
N GLU A 643 8.62 23.18 -34.19
CA GLU A 643 9.07 24.53 -33.82
C GLU A 643 7.93 25.42 -33.35
N THR A 644 6.73 25.24 -33.91
CA THR A 644 5.54 26.03 -33.57
C THR A 644 4.43 25.13 -33.04
N ILE A 645 4.04 25.37 -31.79
CA ILE A 645 2.93 24.66 -31.16
C ILE A 645 1.63 25.38 -31.53
N ASP A 646 0.71 24.63 -32.16
CA ASP A 646 -0.61 25.16 -32.47
C ASP A 646 -1.43 25.41 -31.20
N GLU A 647 -2.43 26.30 -31.31
CA GLU A 647 -3.29 26.69 -30.19
C GLU A 647 -4.05 25.50 -29.57
N SER A 648 -4.36 24.44 -30.33
CA SER A 648 -4.99 23.22 -29.81
C SER A 648 -4.10 22.51 -28.80
N LEU A 649 -2.86 22.25 -29.22
CA LEU A 649 -1.87 21.57 -28.40
C LEU A 649 -1.48 22.44 -27.21
N ARG A 650 -1.36 23.76 -27.40
CA ARG A 650 -1.13 24.72 -26.32
C ARG A 650 -2.21 24.61 -25.23
N TYR A 651 -3.49 24.71 -25.60
CA TYR A 651 -4.59 24.63 -24.64
C TYR A 651 -4.65 23.28 -23.92
N ALA A 652 -4.41 22.17 -24.63
CA ALA A 652 -4.38 20.84 -24.03
C ALA A 652 -3.24 20.69 -22.99
N ILE A 653 -2.06 21.24 -23.29
CA ILE A 653 -0.92 21.24 -22.35
C ILE A 653 -1.24 22.09 -21.12
N VAL A 654 -1.77 23.30 -21.32
CA VAL A 654 -2.07 24.24 -20.22
C VAL A 654 -3.16 23.71 -19.30
N GLU A 655 -4.23 23.13 -19.86
CA GLU A 655 -5.28 22.45 -19.07
C GLU A 655 -4.69 21.34 -18.19
N GLU A 656 -3.83 20.50 -18.76
CA GLU A 656 -3.23 19.38 -18.04
C GLU A 656 -2.22 19.85 -16.96
N LEU A 657 -1.53 20.97 -17.19
CA LEU A 657 -0.69 21.61 -16.17
C LEU A 657 -1.51 22.07 -14.97
N TYR A 658 -2.62 22.78 -15.20
CA TYR A 658 -3.52 23.22 -14.13
C TYR A 658 -4.13 22.03 -13.40
N ARG A 659 -4.57 21.00 -14.14
CA ARG A 659 -5.14 19.79 -13.54
C ARG A 659 -4.16 19.09 -12.61
N ARG A 660 -2.91 18.87 -13.05
CA ARG A 660 -1.89 18.22 -12.21
C ARG A 660 -1.55 19.04 -10.98
N HIS A 661 -1.58 20.37 -11.10
CA HIS A 661 -1.37 21.26 -9.97
C HIS A 661 -2.50 21.20 -8.96
N PHE A 662 -3.77 21.25 -9.39
CA PHE A 662 -4.92 21.10 -8.49
C PHE A 662 -5.02 19.70 -7.89
N SER A 663 -4.64 18.67 -8.64
CA SER A 663 -4.49 17.31 -8.11
C SER A 663 -3.52 17.25 -6.94
N TYR A 664 -2.47 18.08 -6.95
CA TYR A 664 -1.48 18.18 -5.87
C TYR A 664 -1.99 19.03 -4.70
N ILE A 665 -2.54 20.23 -4.97
CA ILE A 665 -3.02 21.15 -3.92
C ILE A 665 -4.21 20.58 -3.15
N TYR A 666 -5.20 20.03 -3.86
CA TYR A 666 -6.46 19.58 -3.25
C TYR A 666 -6.42 18.10 -2.86
N HIS A 667 -5.25 17.47 -2.88
CA HIS A 667 -5.12 16.08 -2.46
C HIS A 667 -5.49 15.93 -0.98
N GLY A 668 -6.60 15.24 -0.69
CA GLY A 668 -7.10 15.04 0.66
C GLY A 668 -7.92 16.21 1.22
N THR A 669 -8.19 17.25 0.43
CA THR A 669 -9.11 18.33 0.81
C THR A 669 -10.55 17.86 0.72
N SER A 670 -11.43 18.36 1.62
CA SER A 670 -12.85 18.02 1.60
C SER A 670 -13.55 18.52 0.32
N GLU A 671 -14.46 17.72 -0.23
CA GLU A 671 -15.24 18.06 -1.45
C GLU A 671 -16.02 19.38 -1.33
N ASN A 672 -16.39 19.80 -0.11
CA ASN A 672 -17.08 21.06 0.14
C ASN A 672 -16.27 22.29 -0.30
N VAL A 673 -14.97 22.32 -0.01
CA VAL A 673 -14.07 23.44 -0.38
C VAL A 673 -13.96 23.54 -1.90
N ILE A 674 -13.87 22.38 -2.58
CA ILE A 674 -13.79 22.33 -4.03
C ILE A 674 -15.12 22.76 -4.65
N SER A 675 -16.23 22.32 -4.06
CA SER A 675 -17.58 22.70 -4.48
C SER A 675 -17.83 24.20 -4.30
N GLU A 676 -17.30 24.82 -3.25
CA GLU A 676 -17.33 26.27 -3.05
C GLU A 676 -16.57 26.99 -4.16
N HIS A 677 -15.35 26.56 -4.51
CA HIS A 677 -14.61 27.14 -5.62
C HIS A 677 -15.35 27.01 -6.95
N VAL A 678 -15.93 25.84 -7.24
CA VAL A 678 -16.74 25.62 -8.45
C VAL A 678 -17.98 26.51 -8.44
N GLN A 679 -18.65 26.66 -7.29
CA GLN A 679 -19.80 27.54 -7.12
C GLN A 679 -19.45 29.00 -7.42
N THR A 680 -18.38 29.53 -6.83
CA THR A 680 -17.91 30.90 -7.10
C THR A 680 -17.53 31.08 -8.57
N LEU A 681 -16.94 30.06 -9.20
CA LEU A 681 -16.64 30.11 -10.63
C LEU A 681 -17.90 30.04 -11.50
N LEU A 682 -19.00 29.41 -11.08
CA LEU A 682 -20.25 29.33 -11.85
C LEU A 682 -21.14 30.56 -11.66
N TYR A 683 -21.27 31.05 -10.44
CA TYR A 683 -22.24 32.08 -10.07
C TYR A 683 -21.61 33.39 -9.59
N GLY A 684 -20.30 33.45 -9.36
CA GLY A 684 -19.71 34.56 -8.59
C GLY A 684 -20.06 34.48 -7.11
N GLU A 685 -19.56 35.43 -6.31
CA GLU A 685 -20.04 35.62 -4.94
C GLU A 685 -21.37 36.37 -5.00
N ASP A 686 -22.39 35.86 -4.29
CA ASP A 686 -23.69 36.53 -4.16
C ASP A 686 -23.44 37.92 -3.51
N ASP A 687 -23.87 39.01 -4.16
CA ASP A 687 -23.69 40.40 -3.67
C ASP A 687 -24.47 40.71 -2.38
N ASP A 688 -25.30 39.78 -1.90
CA ASP A 688 -26.16 39.98 -0.72
C ASP A 688 -25.39 39.93 0.62
N ASP A 689 -24.06 39.77 0.57
CA ASP A 689 -23.18 39.61 1.72
C ASP A 689 -22.57 40.93 2.25
N ASP A 690 -22.95 42.10 1.70
CA ASP A 690 -22.54 43.42 2.23
C ASP A 690 -23.30 43.82 3.52
N ASP A 691 -24.26 43.00 3.98
CA ASP A 691 -24.91 43.12 5.30
C ASP A 691 -24.25 42.22 6.39
N LYS A 692 -22.92 42.07 6.29
CA LYS A 692 -22.02 41.21 7.11
C LYS A 692 -21.90 41.55 8.62
N ASN A 693 -22.85 42.26 9.21
CA ASN A 693 -22.87 42.51 10.66
C ASN A 693 -23.83 41.62 11.47
N ASN A 694 -24.51 40.65 10.85
CA ASN A 694 -25.21 39.61 11.59
C ASN A 694 -24.49 38.27 11.45
N GLU A 695 -23.89 37.84 12.57
CA GLU A 695 -23.30 36.53 12.77
C GLU A 695 -24.17 35.41 12.17
N THR A 696 -23.60 34.66 11.21
CA THR A 696 -23.68 33.19 10.95
C THR A 696 -24.66 32.33 11.79
N LYS A 697 -25.88 32.78 11.99
CA LYS A 697 -27.04 31.93 12.24
C LYS A 697 -27.63 31.62 10.89
N THR A 698 -27.55 30.36 10.54
CA THR A 698 -28.22 29.67 9.43
C THR A 698 -29.49 30.41 8.98
N GLU A 699 -29.43 31.19 7.90
CA GLU A 699 -30.63 31.83 7.30
C GLU A 699 -31.70 30.79 6.92
N VAL A 700 -31.29 29.54 6.69
CA VAL A 700 -32.20 28.41 6.46
C VAL A 700 -33.04 28.08 7.70
N ASP A 701 -32.52 28.31 8.92
CA ASP A 701 -33.29 28.08 10.15
C ASP A 701 -34.35 29.18 10.38
N GLU A 702 -34.15 30.40 9.86
CA GLU A 702 -35.12 31.50 9.98
C GLU A 702 -36.13 31.53 8.82
N LEU A 703 -35.75 31.10 7.61
CA LEU A 703 -36.63 31.10 6.43
C LEU A 703 -37.55 29.88 6.32
N CYS A 704 -37.24 28.77 7.00
CA CYS A 704 -38.15 27.62 7.08
C CYS A 704 -39.26 27.86 8.11
N TYR A 705 -40.22 28.74 7.81
CA TYR A 705 -41.41 28.89 8.65
C TYR A 705 -42.31 27.66 8.49
N VAL A 706 -42.32 26.79 9.50
CA VAL A 706 -43.30 25.70 9.60
C VAL A 706 -44.67 26.32 9.84
N LYS A 707 -45.49 26.46 8.79
CA LYS A 707 -46.90 26.84 8.91
C LYS A 707 -47.68 25.68 9.51
N SER A 708 -47.57 25.50 10.82
CA SER A 708 -48.43 24.61 11.58
C SER A 708 -49.78 25.29 11.79
N LYS A 709 -50.82 24.89 11.05
CA LYS A 709 -52.18 25.15 11.51
C LYS A 709 -52.33 24.40 12.84
N ASN A 710 -52.65 25.15 13.89
CA ASN A 710 -52.70 24.68 15.26
C ASN A 710 -53.89 23.71 15.44
N ASP A 711 -53.76 22.48 14.95
CA ASP A 711 -54.84 21.51 14.86
C ASP A 711 -54.88 20.66 16.14
N LYS A 712 -55.50 21.22 17.20
CA LYS A 712 -55.97 20.41 18.35
C LYS A 712 -56.84 19.21 17.90
N THR A 713 -57.43 19.32 16.72
CA THR A 713 -58.16 18.27 16.00
C THR A 713 -57.27 17.06 15.65
N ASN A 714 -56.03 17.27 15.20
CA ASN A 714 -55.13 16.18 14.80
C ASN A 714 -54.59 15.40 16.01
N ASP A 715 -54.25 16.08 17.10
CA ASP A 715 -53.84 15.41 18.34
C ASP A 715 -54.95 14.48 18.85
N GLY A 716 -56.21 14.93 18.78
CA GLY A 716 -57.37 14.08 19.09
C GLY A 716 -57.41 12.79 18.26
N HIS A 717 -57.07 12.85 16.97
CA HIS A 717 -57.02 11.66 16.10
C HIS A 717 -55.89 10.69 16.47
N PHE A 718 -54.69 11.19 16.82
CA PHE A 718 -53.60 10.32 17.30
C PHE A 718 -53.95 9.66 18.64
N ALA A 719 -54.54 10.41 19.58
CA ALA A 719 -55.01 9.85 20.85
C ALA A 719 -56.13 8.81 20.65
N GLN A 720 -57.07 9.06 19.74
CA GLN A 720 -58.11 8.09 19.38
C GLN A 720 -57.52 6.83 18.75
N HIS A 721 -56.56 6.98 17.84
CA HIS A 721 -55.87 5.86 17.21
C HIS A 721 -55.14 5.00 18.25
N ALA A 722 -54.36 5.62 19.14
CA ALA A 722 -53.69 4.90 20.23
C ALA A 722 -54.70 4.13 21.09
N ARG A 723 -55.81 4.77 21.49
CA ARG A 723 -56.85 4.13 22.30
C ARG A 723 -57.53 2.97 21.55
N ALA A 724 -57.77 3.09 20.25
CA ALA A 724 -58.39 2.04 19.45
C ALA A 724 -57.48 0.82 19.32
N VAL A 725 -56.20 1.05 18.97
CA VAL A 725 -55.18 -0.01 18.86
C VAL A 725 -55.01 -0.72 20.21
N LEU A 726 -54.90 0.05 21.31
CA LEU A 726 -54.65 -0.50 22.63
C LEU A 726 -55.86 -1.20 23.28
N LYS A 727 -57.09 -0.67 23.13
CA LYS A 727 -58.27 -1.22 23.82
C LYS A 727 -58.97 -2.36 23.08
N LYS A 728 -58.89 -2.39 21.75
CA LYS A 728 -59.69 -3.31 20.95
C LYS A 728 -58.88 -4.29 20.11
N ASN A 729 -57.54 -4.19 20.12
CA ASN A 729 -56.68 -4.86 19.14
C ASN A 729 -57.15 -4.65 17.69
N GLU A 730 -57.82 -3.52 17.41
CA GLU A 730 -58.30 -3.17 16.07
C GLU A 730 -57.09 -2.69 15.23
N ILE A 731 -56.34 -3.63 14.65
CA ILE A 731 -55.17 -3.36 13.80
C ILE A 731 -55.56 -2.49 12.57
N ASN A 732 -56.83 -2.52 12.15
CA ASN A 732 -57.33 -1.84 10.97
C ASN A 732 -57.93 -0.44 11.24
N HIS A 733 -57.71 0.17 12.41
CA HIS A 733 -58.16 1.54 12.64
C HIS A 733 -57.47 2.50 11.65
N LYS A 734 -58.22 3.45 11.10
CA LYS A 734 -57.68 4.47 10.17
C LYS A 734 -56.46 5.15 10.79
N ILE A 735 -55.31 5.00 10.13
CA ILE A 735 -54.03 5.60 10.55
C ILE A 735 -54.12 7.12 10.35
N PRO A 736 -53.98 7.93 11.41
CA PRO A 736 -53.91 9.37 11.26
C PRO A 736 -52.68 9.76 10.44
N THR A 737 -52.84 10.65 9.47
CA THR A 737 -51.73 11.21 8.71
C THR A 737 -51.65 12.71 8.95
N GLU A 738 -50.51 13.17 9.44
CA GLU A 738 -50.17 14.58 9.53
C GLU A 738 -49.27 14.95 8.35
N LYS A 739 -49.70 15.92 7.54
CA LYS A 739 -48.85 16.52 6.51
C LYS A 739 -48.19 17.75 7.11
N ILE A 740 -46.86 17.70 7.23
CA ILE A 740 -46.06 18.88 7.52
C ILE A 740 -45.62 19.46 6.18
N ASP A 741 -46.34 20.50 5.76
CA ASP A 741 -46.03 21.27 4.57
C ASP A 741 -44.94 22.28 4.92
N ILE A 742 -43.70 21.94 4.53
CA ILE A 742 -42.56 22.85 4.57
C ILE A 742 -42.52 23.50 3.18
N GLN A 743 -42.98 24.75 3.09
CA GLN A 743 -42.85 25.53 1.87
C GLN A 743 -41.42 26.06 1.81
N TYR A 744 -40.60 25.47 0.94
CA TYR A 744 -39.27 25.95 0.63
C TYR A 744 -39.08 25.93 -0.87
N GLU A 745 -39.00 27.10 -1.49
CA GLU A 745 -38.67 27.24 -2.91
C GLU A 745 -37.15 27.35 -3.04
N ILE A 746 -36.56 26.45 -3.81
CA ILE A 746 -35.14 26.51 -4.14
C ILE A 746 -35.03 27.51 -5.30
N PRO A 747 -34.42 28.68 -5.11
CA PRO A 747 -34.29 29.65 -6.20
C PRO A 747 -33.42 29.04 -7.30
N GLU A 748 -33.94 28.99 -8.53
CA GLU A 748 -33.16 28.64 -9.71
C GLU A 748 -32.00 29.64 -9.85
N ARG A 749 -30.77 29.15 -9.90
CA ARG A 749 -29.58 29.97 -10.16
C ARG A 749 -29.22 29.84 -11.63
N GLN A 750 -28.95 30.95 -12.29
CA GLN A 750 -28.43 30.93 -13.66
C GLN A 750 -26.91 31.06 -13.64
N ILE A 751 -26.23 30.46 -14.63
CA ILE A 751 -24.79 30.63 -14.79
C ILE A 751 -24.50 32.10 -15.09
N ASN A 752 -23.67 32.74 -14.26
CA ASN A 752 -23.35 34.14 -14.46
C ASN A 752 -22.38 34.31 -15.63
N SER A 753 -22.57 35.39 -16.40
CA SER A 753 -21.59 35.83 -17.39
C SER A 753 -20.26 36.21 -16.71
N MET A 754 -19.18 36.29 -17.49
CA MET A 754 -17.87 36.66 -16.96
C MET A 754 -17.93 38.02 -16.27
N ASN A 755 -17.54 38.09 -14.99
CA ASN A 755 -17.55 39.31 -14.19
C ASN A 755 -16.26 39.45 -13.35
N ASN A 756 -16.07 40.60 -12.69
CA ASN A 756 -14.85 40.89 -11.93
C ASN A 756 -14.64 39.95 -10.73
N LYS A 757 -15.70 39.42 -10.12
CA LYS A 757 -15.61 38.48 -9.01
C LYS A 757 -15.09 37.13 -9.46
N ILE A 758 -15.64 36.60 -10.56
CA ILE A 758 -15.17 35.36 -11.19
C ILE A 758 -13.69 35.52 -11.58
N ARG A 759 -13.31 36.64 -12.20
CA ARG A 759 -11.90 36.91 -12.54
C ARG A 759 -11.01 36.95 -11.30
N SER A 760 -11.44 37.62 -10.23
CA SER A 760 -10.69 37.70 -8.97
C SER A 760 -10.50 36.31 -8.38
N LYS A 761 -11.53 35.46 -8.41
CA LYS A 761 -11.43 34.07 -7.96
C LYS A 761 -10.48 33.23 -8.81
N MET A 762 -10.50 33.43 -10.13
CA MET A 762 -9.55 32.77 -11.02
C MET A 762 -8.10 33.19 -10.70
N VAL A 763 -7.86 34.47 -10.45
CA VAL A 763 -6.54 34.97 -10.03
C VAL A 763 -6.12 34.38 -8.69
N GLU A 764 -7.03 34.30 -7.72
CA GLU A 764 -6.78 33.67 -6.42
C GLU A 764 -6.36 32.21 -6.58
N LEU A 765 -7.13 31.41 -7.33
CA LEU A 765 -6.83 29.99 -7.58
C LEU A 765 -5.50 29.80 -8.31
N LEU A 766 -5.14 30.74 -9.20
CA LEU A 766 -3.90 30.70 -9.96
C LEU A 766 -2.71 31.31 -9.22
N SER A 767 -2.92 32.03 -8.11
CA SER A 767 -1.84 32.63 -7.33
C SER A 767 -0.89 31.59 -6.72
N GLY A 768 -1.40 30.39 -6.41
CA GLY A 768 -0.61 29.24 -5.97
C GLY A 768 0.06 28.47 -7.12
N PHE A 769 -0.36 28.70 -8.37
CA PHE A 769 0.18 28.02 -9.53
C PHE A 769 1.55 28.59 -9.91
N SER A 770 2.56 27.73 -9.95
CA SER A 770 3.90 28.10 -10.37
C SER A 770 4.33 27.28 -11.57
N THR A 771 4.63 27.97 -12.68
CA THR A 771 5.27 27.38 -13.85
C THR A 771 6.77 27.21 -13.66
N LYS A 772 7.39 27.77 -12.61
CA LYS A 772 8.84 27.70 -12.38
C LYS A 772 9.44 26.30 -12.58
N PRO A 773 8.81 25.19 -12.13
CA PRO A 773 9.35 23.85 -12.33
C PRO A 773 9.40 23.38 -13.79
N VAL A 774 8.70 24.05 -14.72
CA VAL A 774 8.62 23.73 -16.14
C VAL A 774 8.88 24.94 -17.05
N GLN A 775 9.27 26.09 -16.49
CA GLN A 775 9.22 27.37 -17.19
C GLN A 775 10.14 27.37 -18.43
N HIS A 776 11.38 26.92 -18.27
CA HIS A 776 12.35 26.96 -19.37
C HIS A 776 11.94 26.06 -20.54
N VAL A 777 11.33 24.90 -20.26
CA VAL A 777 10.85 24.03 -21.34
C VAL A 777 9.63 24.63 -22.05
N LEU A 778 8.74 25.31 -21.33
CA LEU A 778 7.64 26.06 -21.95
C LEU A 778 8.17 27.20 -22.83
N ASP A 779 9.17 27.97 -22.37
CA ASP A 779 9.78 29.07 -23.12
C ASP A 779 10.51 28.61 -24.38
N ARG A 780 11.17 27.45 -24.32
CA ARG A 780 11.84 26.83 -25.49
C ARG A 780 10.82 26.34 -26.52
N LEU A 781 9.70 25.79 -26.07
CA LEU A 781 8.62 25.31 -26.94
C LEU A 781 7.65 26.43 -27.38
N GLY A 782 7.83 27.67 -26.91
CA GLY A 782 6.94 28.79 -27.22
C GLY A 782 5.54 28.65 -26.61
N ILE A 783 5.38 27.88 -25.54
CA ILE A 783 4.09 27.64 -24.88
C ILE A 783 3.82 28.77 -23.90
N ARG A 784 2.91 29.69 -24.29
CA ARG A 784 2.40 30.74 -23.40
C ARG A 784 1.22 30.23 -22.56
N MET A 785 1.20 30.60 -21.28
CA MET A 785 0.05 30.38 -20.39
C MET A 785 -1.16 31.21 -20.84
N MET A 786 -2.34 30.92 -20.28
CA MET A 786 -3.57 31.67 -20.57
C MET A 786 -3.48 33.11 -20.07
N ASP A 787 -3.89 34.06 -20.89
CA ASP A 787 -3.95 35.48 -20.55
C ASP A 787 -5.36 35.86 -20.03
N ILE A 788 -5.44 36.18 -18.74
CA ILE A 788 -6.69 36.57 -18.07
C ILE A 788 -7.22 37.93 -18.59
N SER A 789 -6.35 38.77 -19.18
CA SER A 789 -6.76 40.04 -19.76
C SER A 789 -7.48 39.88 -21.11
N ASN A 790 -7.26 38.77 -21.81
CA ASN A 790 -7.96 38.44 -23.04
C ASN A 790 -9.30 37.80 -22.74
N GLU A 791 -10.41 38.39 -23.23
CA GLU A 791 -11.77 37.93 -22.93
C GLU A 791 -12.00 36.45 -23.29
N HIS A 792 -11.56 36.06 -24.48
CA HIS A 792 -11.78 34.71 -25.00
C HIS A 792 -10.96 33.68 -24.20
N GLU A 793 -9.69 33.96 -23.94
CA GLU A 793 -8.85 33.08 -23.12
C GLU A 793 -9.35 33.04 -21.67
N CYS A 794 -9.90 34.13 -21.14
CA CYS A 794 -10.50 34.17 -19.81
C CYS A 794 -11.72 33.23 -19.69
N ILE A 795 -12.61 33.23 -20.70
CA ILE A 795 -13.76 32.31 -20.75
C ILE A 795 -13.30 30.86 -20.81
N LEU A 796 -12.34 30.53 -21.69
CA LEU A 796 -11.77 29.18 -21.77
C LEU A 796 -11.12 28.75 -20.47
N LEU A 797 -10.34 29.64 -19.85
CA LEU A 797 -9.66 29.38 -18.59
C LEU A 797 -10.66 29.11 -17.46
N ARG A 798 -11.78 29.84 -17.40
CA ARG A 798 -12.86 29.55 -16.43
C ARG A 798 -13.37 28.11 -16.58
N SER A 799 -13.68 27.69 -17.81
CA SER A 799 -14.13 26.31 -18.06
C SER A 799 -13.03 25.28 -17.75
N MET A 800 -11.76 25.57 -18.05
CA MET A 800 -10.64 24.70 -17.66
C MET A 800 -10.53 24.54 -16.15
N LEU A 801 -10.63 25.64 -15.40
CA LEU A 801 -10.55 25.62 -13.94
C LEU A 801 -11.71 24.83 -13.33
N VAL A 802 -12.94 25.05 -13.81
CA VAL A 802 -14.12 24.27 -13.38
C VAL A 802 -13.93 22.78 -13.65
N GLN A 803 -13.49 22.40 -14.86
CA GLN A 803 -13.24 20.99 -15.20
C GLN A 803 -12.11 20.39 -14.36
N CYS A 804 -11.02 21.11 -14.16
CA CYS A 804 -9.87 20.67 -13.37
C CYS A 804 -10.23 20.49 -11.89
N LEU A 805 -11.08 21.35 -11.32
CA LEU A 805 -11.56 21.23 -9.95
C LEU A 805 -12.55 20.06 -9.79
N ARG A 806 -13.48 19.88 -10.73
CA ARG A 806 -14.41 18.73 -10.72
C ARG A 806 -13.69 17.39 -10.78
N PHE A 807 -12.61 17.31 -11.57
CA PHE A 807 -11.87 16.08 -11.81
C PHE A 807 -10.40 16.16 -11.36
N TYR A 808 -10.15 16.77 -10.19
CA TYR A 808 -8.81 16.99 -9.67
C TYR A 808 -8.07 15.68 -9.33
N SER A 809 -8.79 14.64 -8.90
CA SER A 809 -8.19 13.34 -8.56
C SER A 809 -8.00 12.45 -9.80
N ASN A 810 -7.02 11.55 -9.76
CA ASN A 810 -6.82 10.59 -10.86
C ASN A 810 -8.00 9.60 -10.99
N GLU A 811 -8.66 9.28 -9.88
CA GLU A 811 -9.83 8.39 -9.88
C GLU A 811 -11.03 9.08 -10.53
N SER A 812 -11.30 10.33 -10.13
CA SER A 812 -12.40 11.13 -10.70
C SER A 812 -12.23 11.37 -12.19
N ILE A 813 -11.01 11.66 -12.69
CA ILE A 813 -10.80 11.82 -14.13
C ILE A 813 -10.97 10.50 -14.88
N ASN A 814 -10.47 9.39 -14.36
CA ASN A 814 -10.62 8.09 -15.03
C ASN A 814 -12.09 7.68 -15.10
N GLY A 815 -12.86 7.90 -14.03
CA GLY A 815 -14.30 7.71 -14.02
C GLY A 815 -15.03 8.63 -14.99
N ALA A 816 -14.67 9.92 -15.00
CA ALA A 816 -15.27 10.91 -15.90
C ALA A 816 -15.01 10.61 -17.37
N VAL A 817 -13.77 10.22 -17.70
CA VAL A 817 -13.36 9.78 -19.03
C VAL A 817 -14.13 8.52 -19.45
N LEU A 818 -14.25 7.52 -18.58
CA LEU A 818 -15.01 6.31 -18.85
C LEU A 818 -16.50 6.61 -19.12
N ASN A 819 -17.05 7.55 -18.37
CA ASN A 819 -18.43 8.01 -18.50
C ASN A 819 -18.63 9.08 -19.59
N LYS A 820 -17.57 9.48 -20.32
CA LYS A 820 -17.59 10.55 -21.33
C LYS A 820 -18.12 11.90 -20.82
N THR A 821 -17.82 12.22 -19.57
CA THR A 821 -18.19 13.48 -18.88
C THR A 821 -17.03 14.46 -18.72
N PHE A 822 -15.84 14.08 -19.21
CA PHE A 822 -14.69 14.98 -19.33
C PHE A 822 -14.58 15.46 -20.79
N PHE A 823 -14.69 16.76 -21.01
CA PHE A 823 -14.84 17.35 -22.34
C PHE A 823 -13.58 18.04 -22.82
N ASN A 824 -13.50 18.38 -24.11
CA ASN A 824 -12.41 19.20 -24.63
C ASN A 824 -12.78 20.67 -24.47
N VAL A 825 -12.18 21.35 -23.48
CA VAL A 825 -12.57 22.73 -23.14
C VAL A 825 -12.49 23.68 -24.34
N ARG A 826 -11.55 23.47 -25.26
CA ARG A 826 -11.45 24.32 -26.45
C ARG A 826 -12.73 24.33 -27.28
N THR A 827 -13.33 23.17 -27.51
CA THR A 827 -14.54 23.01 -28.34
C THR A 827 -15.82 23.10 -27.53
N ASP A 828 -15.77 22.67 -26.26
CA ASP A 828 -16.96 22.39 -25.44
C ASP A 828 -17.04 23.27 -24.18
N HIS A 829 -16.34 24.41 -24.13
CA HIS A 829 -16.24 25.25 -22.93
C HIS A 829 -17.59 25.64 -22.30
N GLU A 830 -18.62 25.95 -23.10
CA GLU A 830 -19.96 26.25 -22.58
C GLU A 830 -20.61 25.00 -21.98
N HIS A 831 -20.50 23.87 -22.67
CA HIS A 831 -21.05 22.60 -22.21
C HIS A 831 -20.42 22.15 -20.88
N VAL A 832 -19.12 22.39 -20.67
CA VAL A 832 -18.45 22.15 -19.39
C VAL A 832 -19.13 22.89 -18.24
N LEU A 833 -19.47 24.16 -18.44
CA LEU A 833 -20.13 24.99 -17.42
C LEU A 833 -21.58 24.54 -17.20
N THR A 834 -22.31 24.21 -18.27
CA THR A 834 -23.69 23.72 -18.19
C THR A 834 -23.79 22.41 -17.41
N VAL A 835 -22.94 21.41 -17.74
CA VAL A 835 -22.94 20.12 -17.02
C VAL A 835 -22.51 20.31 -15.57
N ALA A 836 -21.51 21.17 -15.31
CA ALA A 836 -21.11 21.50 -13.94
C ALA A 836 -22.24 22.16 -13.14
N HIS A 837 -23.00 23.05 -13.77
CA HIS A 837 -24.17 23.69 -13.19
C HIS A 837 -25.28 22.68 -12.88
N GLU A 838 -25.63 21.80 -13.81
CA GLU A 838 -26.66 20.77 -13.62
C GLU A 838 -26.31 19.83 -12.47
N GLU A 839 -25.07 19.35 -12.40
CA GLU A 839 -24.60 18.50 -11.29
C GLU A 839 -24.63 19.25 -9.95
N PHE A 840 -24.16 20.50 -9.93
CA PHE A 840 -24.15 21.32 -8.73
C PHE A 840 -25.58 21.61 -8.26
N ASP A 841 -26.49 21.93 -9.18
CA ASP A 841 -27.88 22.22 -8.86
C ASP A 841 -28.61 20.96 -8.38
N ALA A 842 -28.38 19.81 -9.01
CA ALA A 842 -28.90 18.53 -8.52
C ALA A 842 -28.39 18.19 -7.11
N ASN A 843 -27.10 18.43 -6.83
CA ASN A 843 -26.55 18.23 -5.48
C ASN A 843 -27.18 19.21 -4.47
N ARG A 844 -27.34 20.49 -4.84
CA ARG A 844 -28.01 21.51 -4.03
C ARG A 844 -29.46 21.15 -3.74
N GLN A 845 -30.20 20.67 -4.75
CA GLN A 845 -31.57 20.18 -4.60
C GLN A 845 -31.64 18.96 -3.66
N ASN A 846 -30.70 18.02 -3.78
CA ASN A 846 -30.61 16.87 -2.89
C ASN A 846 -30.28 17.27 -1.45
N LEU A 847 -29.32 18.18 -1.24
CA LEU A 847 -28.98 18.71 0.09
C LEU A 847 -30.16 19.45 0.71
N THR A 848 -30.86 20.27 -0.07
CA THR A 848 -32.05 20.98 0.40
C THR A 848 -33.16 20.01 0.73
N THR A 849 -33.43 19.03 -0.13
CA THR A 849 -34.43 17.97 0.12
C THR A 849 -34.09 17.20 1.39
N ASN A 850 -32.82 16.86 1.60
CA ASN A 850 -32.36 16.21 2.81
C ASN A 850 -32.54 17.10 4.05
N LYS A 851 -32.27 18.41 3.96
CA LYS A 851 -32.53 19.38 5.04
C LYS A 851 -34.01 19.53 5.34
N ILE A 852 -34.86 19.66 4.33
CA ILE A 852 -36.33 19.71 4.48
C ILE A 852 -36.82 18.45 5.19
N GLU A 853 -36.31 17.28 4.80
CA GLU A 853 -36.67 16.02 5.46
C GLU A 853 -36.16 15.96 6.89
N GLN A 854 -34.96 16.47 7.20
CA GLN A 854 -34.46 16.60 8.57
C GLN A 854 -35.33 17.54 9.42
N ILE A 855 -35.75 18.69 8.87
CA ILE A 855 -36.67 19.63 9.53
C ILE A 855 -38.02 18.96 9.78
N ARG A 856 -38.55 18.22 8.79
CA ARG A 856 -39.80 17.46 8.95
C ARG A 856 -39.70 16.41 10.04
N VAL A 857 -38.61 15.63 10.06
CA VAL A 857 -38.32 14.64 11.09
C VAL A 857 -38.25 15.29 12.47
N LEU A 858 -37.55 16.42 12.57
CA LEU A 858 -37.42 17.19 13.81
C LEU A 858 -38.76 17.73 14.30
N GLU A 859 -39.61 18.25 13.40
CA GLU A 859 -40.92 18.78 13.75
C GLU A 859 -41.89 17.67 14.18
N LEU A 860 -41.93 16.54 13.48
CA LEU A 860 -42.71 15.35 13.90
C LEU A 860 -42.27 14.89 15.29
N ALA A 861 -40.96 14.81 15.53
CA ALA A 861 -40.39 14.42 16.81
C ALA A 861 -40.74 15.43 17.91
N ARG A 862 -40.62 16.74 17.64
CA ARG A 862 -41.00 17.81 18.58
C ARG A 862 -42.48 17.73 18.95
N ARG A 863 -43.39 17.51 17.99
CA ARG A 863 -44.83 17.36 18.28
C ARG A 863 -45.13 16.13 19.12
N ALA A 864 -44.43 15.02 18.88
CA ALA A 864 -44.53 13.84 19.74
C ALA A 864 -44.01 14.14 21.16
N VAL A 865 -42.83 14.73 21.29
CA VAL A 865 -42.17 14.96 22.58
C VAL A 865 -42.84 16.05 23.41
N LEU A 866 -43.35 17.14 22.81
CA LEU A 866 -43.87 18.29 23.54
C LEU A 866 -45.38 18.22 23.85
N THR A 867 -46.09 17.16 23.44
CA THR A 867 -47.50 16.99 23.78
C THR A 867 -47.70 16.68 25.27
N ASN A 868 -48.73 17.27 25.89
CA ASN A 868 -49.09 17.03 27.28
C ASN A 868 -50.00 15.80 27.47
N ASP A 869 -50.52 15.20 26.38
CA ASP A 869 -51.38 14.02 26.44
C ASP A 869 -50.59 12.78 26.03
N ILE A 870 -50.42 11.84 26.98
CA ILE A 870 -49.69 10.60 26.74
C ILE A 870 -50.32 9.76 25.63
N GLY A 871 -51.64 9.83 25.43
CA GLY A 871 -52.32 9.14 24.33
C GLY A 871 -51.92 9.69 22.96
N VAL A 872 -51.70 11.00 22.85
CA VAL A 872 -51.19 11.63 21.62
C VAL A 872 -49.77 11.18 21.34
N TYR A 873 -48.92 11.17 22.38
CA TYR A 873 -47.55 10.67 22.27
C TYR A 873 -47.52 9.22 21.78
N LEU A 874 -48.30 8.33 22.41
CA LEU A 874 -48.42 6.92 22.04
C LEU A 874 -48.89 6.77 20.59
N GLY A 875 -49.91 7.52 20.17
CA GLY A 875 -50.42 7.49 18.81
C GLY A 875 -49.37 7.93 17.79
N ARG A 876 -48.62 9.00 18.07
CA ARG A 876 -47.54 9.48 17.21
C ARG A 876 -46.37 8.50 17.15
N MET A 877 -46.01 7.88 18.28
CA MET A 877 -45.00 6.81 18.32
C MET A 877 -45.44 5.62 17.47
N MET A 878 -46.68 5.13 17.61
CA MET A 878 -47.18 4.01 16.81
C MET A 878 -47.22 4.28 15.29
N VAL A 879 -47.45 5.53 14.88
CA VAL A 879 -47.51 5.89 13.45
C VAL A 879 -46.13 6.19 12.86
N TYR A 880 -45.32 7.02 13.54
CA TYR A 880 -44.08 7.57 12.99
C TYR A 880 -42.81 6.91 13.48
N ALA A 881 -42.86 6.22 14.63
CA ALA A 881 -41.74 5.50 15.21
C ALA A 881 -42.21 4.15 15.82
N PRO A 882 -42.89 3.27 15.05
CA PRO A 882 -43.42 2.00 15.57
C PRO A 882 -42.33 1.06 16.09
N THR A 883 -41.09 1.33 15.71
CA THR A 883 -39.90 0.54 16.02
C THR A 883 -38.86 1.45 16.68
N ARG A 884 -37.93 0.85 17.43
CA ARG A 884 -36.87 1.59 18.14
C ARG A 884 -35.66 1.82 17.25
N GLY A 885 -35.90 2.43 16.09
CA GLY A 885 -34.87 2.74 15.12
C GLY A 885 -35.37 3.68 14.03
N GLY A 886 -34.43 4.32 13.35
CA GLY A 886 -34.72 5.26 12.27
C GLY A 886 -34.75 6.72 12.75
N LYS A 887 -34.63 7.63 11.78
CA LYS A 887 -34.35 9.05 12.01
C LYS A 887 -35.34 9.73 12.97
N ILE A 888 -36.64 9.39 12.90
CA ILE A 888 -37.67 9.97 13.78
C ILE A 888 -37.51 9.50 15.22
N PHE A 889 -37.33 8.19 15.45
CA PHE A 889 -37.11 7.65 16.80
C PHE A 889 -35.84 8.24 17.42
N ASP A 890 -34.74 8.29 16.66
CA ASP A 890 -33.46 8.83 17.13
C ASP A 890 -33.60 10.31 17.51
N THR A 891 -34.38 11.08 16.74
CA THR A 891 -34.64 12.49 17.03
C THR A 891 -35.56 12.67 18.24
N ILE A 892 -36.59 11.84 18.40
CA ILE A 892 -37.44 11.81 19.61
C ILE A 892 -36.60 11.54 20.85
N LEU A 893 -35.73 10.52 20.80
CA LEU A 893 -34.85 10.18 21.91
C LEU A 893 -33.87 11.32 22.20
N SER A 894 -33.26 11.91 21.17
CA SER A 894 -32.36 13.06 21.36
C SER A 894 -33.05 14.23 22.04
N LEU A 895 -34.28 14.57 21.62
CA LEU A 895 -35.08 15.65 22.21
C LEU A 895 -35.51 15.35 23.66
N LEU A 896 -35.81 14.10 24.00
CA LEU A 896 -36.12 13.70 25.39
C LEU A 896 -34.89 13.83 26.30
N LEU A 897 -33.69 13.64 25.76
CA LEU A 897 -32.44 13.68 26.51
C LEU A 897 -31.77 15.07 26.50
N ASP A 898 -32.30 16.02 25.73
CA ASP A 898 -31.77 17.37 25.62
C ASP A 898 -32.30 18.26 26.74
N ARG A 899 -31.44 18.59 27.71
CA ARG A 899 -31.76 19.46 28.84
C ARG A 899 -31.78 20.95 28.49
N SER A 900 -31.31 21.34 27.30
CA SER A 900 -31.22 22.75 26.90
C SER A 900 -32.56 23.34 26.46
N GLN A 901 -33.55 22.51 26.13
CA GLN A 901 -34.85 22.95 25.64
C GLN A 901 -35.91 23.10 26.74
N LYS A 902 -37.09 23.60 26.35
CA LYS A 902 -38.27 23.70 27.22
C LYS A 902 -38.53 22.38 27.93
N GLN A 903 -38.93 22.45 29.20
CA GLN A 903 -39.25 21.29 30.02
C GLN A 903 -40.22 20.35 29.28
N VAL A 904 -39.77 19.13 29.02
CA VAL A 904 -40.58 18.13 28.33
C VAL A 904 -41.67 17.63 29.28
N PRO A 905 -42.96 17.75 28.92
CA PRO A 905 -44.04 17.25 29.76
C PRO A 905 -44.04 15.73 29.80
N LEU A 906 -44.32 15.15 30.96
CA LEU A 906 -44.39 13.69 31.16
C LEU A 906 -43.10 12.95 30.72
N LEU A 907 -41.94 13.55 31.00
CA LEU A 907 -40.63 13.04 30.56
C LEU A 907 -40.40 11.60 31.05
N ALA A 908 -40.64 11.35 32.34
CA ALA A 908 -40.44 10.04 32.96
C ALA A 908 -41.32 8.97 32.34
N GLU A 909 -42.60 9.28 32.10
CA GLU A 909 -43.55 8.37 31.46
C GLU A 909 -43.16 8.08 30.01
N LYS A 910 -42.75 9.09 29.24
CA LYS A 910 -42.32 8.93 27.84
C LYS A 910 -41.06 8.07 27.71
N ILE A 911 -40.05 8.32 28.54
CA ILE A 911 -38.84 7.48 28.57
C ILE A 911 -39.16 6.06 29.02
N SER A 912 -40.03 5.91 30.03
CA SER A 912 -40.46 4.59 30.51
C SER A 912 -41.13 3.78 29.40
N ILE A 913 -41.98 4.39 28.57
CA ILE A 913 -42.59 3.74 27.40
C ILE A 913 -41.53 3.32 26.38
N ILE A 914 -40.54 4.17 26.08
CA ILE A 914 -39.46 3.83 25.14
C ILE A 914 -38.68 2.61 25.63
N PHE A 915 -38.24 2.62 26.88
CA PHE A 915 -37.42 1.56 27.45
C PHE A 915 -38.21 0.28 27.66
N THR A 916 -39.39 0.34 28.28
CA THR A 916 -40.16 -0.86 28.60
C THR A 916 -40.95 -1.40 27.41
N GLY A 917 -41.26 -0.55 26.43
CA GLY A 917 -42.16 -0.87 25.32
C GLY A 917 -43.63 -0.94 25.73
N ARG A 918 -43.95 -0.59 26.97
CA ARG A 918 -45.27 -0.76 27.57
C ARG A 918 -45.77 0.54 28.18
N TYR A 919 -47.09 0.66 28.30
CA TYR A 919 -47.76 1.78 28.94
C TYR A 919 -48.76 1.25 29.98
N LYS A 920 -48.72 1.81 31.19
CA LYS A 920 -49.68 1.52 32.26
C LYS A 920 -50.66 2.69 32.39
N GLU A 921 -51.96 2.42 32.32
CA GLU A 921 -52.98 3.47 32.37
C GLU A 921 -53.13 4.01 33.80
N HIS A 922 -52.93 5.32 34.01
CA HIS A 922 -52.99 5.93 35.36
C HIS A 922 -54.30 5.69 36.12
N ARG A 923 -55.42 5.46 35.42
CA ARG A 923 -56.73 5.22 36.03
C ARG A 923 -56.95 3.76 36.44
N ASP A 924 -56.15 2.85 35.93
CA ASP A 924 -56.31 1.41 36.11
C ASP A 924 -54.93 0.75 36.08
N ALA A 925 -54.28 0.71 37.24
CA ALA A 925 -52.90 0.25 37.38
C ALA A 925 -52.70 -1.22 36.96
N GLU A 926 -53.78 -2.00 36.88
CA GLU A 926 -53.75 -3.39 36.42
C GLU A 926 -53.71 -3.51 34.89
N LYS A 927 -54.09 -2.45 34.15
CA LYS A 927 -54.06 -2.44 32.68
C LYS A 927 -52.71 -2.01 32.14
N GLU A 928 -51.96 -2.98 31.61
CA GLU A 928 -50.71 -2.77 30.88
C GLU A 928 -50.94 -3.00 29.38
N PHE A 929 -50.41 -2.08 28.56
CA PHE A 929 -50.56 -2.06 27.11
C PHE A 929 -49.19 -2.21 26.43
N HIS A 930 -49.13 -2.98 25.35
CA HIS A 930 -47.91 -3.10 24.52
C HIS A 930 -47.91 -2.03 23.44
N VAL A 931 -46.89 -1.18 23.42
CA VAL A 931 -46.84 0.01 22.56
C VAL A 931 -45.77 -0.12 21.49
N LEU A 932 -44.54 -0.49 21.89
CA LEU A 932 -43.39 -0.61 20.99
C LEU A 932 -42.82 -2.02 21.08
N SER A 933 -42.39 -2.57 19.94
CA SER A 933 -41.73 -3.88 19.86
C SER A 933 -42.47 -4.97 20.66
N ASN A 934 -43.80 -5.01 20.57
CA ASN A 934 -44.67 -5.95 21.30
C ASN A 934 -44.46 -5.97 22.83
N GLY A 935 -44.08 -4.84 23.43
CA GLY A 935 -43.90 -4.73 24.89
C GLY A 935 -42.59 -5.33 25.40
N LEU A 936 -41.62 -5.56 24.52
CA LEU A 936 -40.26 -5.99 24.90
C LEU A 936 -39.45 -4.82 25.43
N ALA A 937 -38.64 -5.08 26.45
CA ALA A 937 -37.68 -4.11 26.99
C ALA A 937 -36.55 -3.82 25.98
N TRP A 938 -36.13 -2.55 25.88
CA TRP A 938 -34.99 -2.08 25.07
C TRP A 938 -33.82 -1.69 25.94
N PHE A 939 -32.63 -2.16 25.54
CA PHE A 939 -31.39 -1.88 26.22
C PHE A 939 -30.42 -1.16 25.26
N PRO A 940 -30.32 0.18 25.35
CA PRO A 940 -29.39 0.92 24.51
C PRO A 940 -27.96 0.80 25.04
N ASP A 941 -27.01 1.40 24.33
CA ASP A 941 -25.63 1.46 24.80
C ASP A 941 -25.49 2.26 26.10
N ARG A 942 -24.33 2.10 26.76
CA ARG A 942 -24.03 2.74 28.04
C ARG A 942 -24.05 4.28 27.97
N SER A 943 -23.76 4.87 26.81
CA SER A 943 -23.78 6.32 26.62
C SER A 943 -25.20 6.86 26.73
N ILE A 944 -26.14 6.22 26.02
CA ILE A 944 -27.57 6.56 26.09
C ILE A 944 -28.12 6.35 27.51
N ILE A 945 -27.76 5.25 28.18
CA ILE A 945 -28.17 4.99 29.56
C ILE A 945 -27.74 6.11 30.50
N ASN A 946 -26.48 6.56 30.41
CA ASN A 946 -26.00 7.66 31.24
C ASN A 946 -26.76 8.97 30.96
N ARG A 947 -27.00 9.28 29.68
CA ARG A 947 -27.79 10.47 29.30
C ARG A 947 -29.23 10.41 29.81
N VAL A 948 -29.84 9.22 29.83
CA VAL A 948 -31.20 9.00 30.36
C VAL A 948 -31.22 9.15 31.89
N ARG A 949 -30.26 8.55 32.58
CA ARG A 949 -30.09 8.69 34.03
C ARG A 949 -29.90 10.15 34.42
N GLU A 950 -29.09 10.88 33.65
CA GLU A 950 -29.00 12.32 33.79
C GLU A 950 -30.38 12.96 33.56
N ALA A 951 -31.03 12.77 32.41
CA ALA A 951 -32.31 13.42 32.11
C ALA A 951 -33.42 13.19 33.17
N LEU A 952 -33.53 11.98 33.74
CA LEU A 952 -34.55 11.61 34.73
C LEU A 952 -34.16 11.91 36.20
N GLY A 953 -32.86 11.91 36.50
CA GLY A 953 -32.38 11.83 37.88
C GLY A 953 -32.36 10.40 38.43
N GLU A 954 -31.61 10.20 39.51
CA GLU A 954 -31.27 8.86 40.01
C GLU A 954 -32.50 8.08 40.49
N ASP A 955 -33.44 8.73 41.16
CA ASP A 955 -34.63 8.07 41.73
C ASP A 955 -35.54 7.50 40.63
N GLN A 956 -35.90 8.33 39.65
CA GLN A 956 -36.73 7.93 38.51
C GLN A 956 -36.01 6.92 37.61
N TRP A 957 -34.68 7.00 37.49
CA TRP A 957 -33.89 6.00 36.81
C TRP A 957 -33.94 4.65 37.53
N ASN A 958 -33.83 4.62 38.86
CA ASN A 958 -33.89 3.39 39.63
C ASN A 958 -35.27 2.72 39.52
N ASP A 959 -36.35 3.52 39.53
CA ASP A 959 -37.70 3.02 39.28
C ASP A 959 -37.81 2.40 37.88
N LEU A 960 -37.26 3.07 36.86
CA LEU A 960 -37.24 2.55 35.49
C LEU A 960 -36.40 1.27 35.35
N ASP A 961 -35.21 1.24 35.96
CA ASP A 961 -34.34 0.07 35.97
C ASP A 961 -35.03 -1.12 36.64
N GLN A 962 -35.72 -0.88 37.76
CA GLN A 962 -36.50 -1.91 38.44
C GLN A 962 -37.65 -2.43 37.56
N LEU A 963 -38.32 -1.54 36.80
CA LEU A 963 -39.36 -1.95 35.84
C LEU A 963 -38.80 -2.80 34.69
N MET A 964 -37.52 -2.64 34.35
CA MET A 964 -36.85 -3.37 33.28
C MET A 964 -36.30 -4.74 33.73
N ARG A 965 -35.97 -4.89 35.03
CA ARG A 965 -35.44 -6.14 35.60
C ARG A 965 -36.41 -7.30 35.45
N GLY A 966 -35.87 -8.50 35.17
CA GLY A 966 -36.65 -9.72 35.00
C GLY A 966 -37.49 -9.79 33.72
N ARG A 967 -37.43 -8.77 32.85
CA ARG A 967 -38.10 -8.79 31.55
C ARG A 967 -37.19 -9.38 30.47
N THR A 968 -37.81 -10.01 29.49
CA THR A 968 -37.14 -10.47 28.27
C THR A 968 -36.70 -9.26 27.44
N CYS A 969 -35.39 -9.13 27.22
CA CYS A 969 -34.82 -8.09 26.37
C CYS A 969 -34.53 -8.64 24.98
N GLY A 970 -35.02 -7.93 23.95
CA GLY A 970 -34.69 -8.24 22.57
C GLY A 970 -33.29 -7.71 22.24
N HIS A 971 -32.43 -8.55 21.68
CA HIS A 971 -31.15 -8.08 21.15
C HIS A 971 -31.37 -7.24 19.88
N VAL A 972 -30.76 -6.07 19.79
CA VAL A 972 -30.76 -5.25 18.58
C VAL A 972 -29.80 -5.88 17.57
N TYR A 973 -30.31 -6.45 16.49
CA TYR A 973 -29.51 -7.16 15.48
C TYR A 973 -28.64 -6.21 14.65
N ARG A 974 -29.14 -5.00 14.39
CA ARG A 974 -28.51 -3.90 13.62
C ARG A 974 -29.34 -2.62 13.74
N LEU A 975 -28.80 -1.46 13.36
CA LEU A 975 -29.51 -0.16 13.46
C LEU A 975 -30.78 -0.06 12.60
N SER A 976 -30.87 -0.82 11.51
CA SER A 976 -32.06 -0.86 10.64
C SER A 976 -32.99 -2.03 10.99
N ASP A 977 -34.30 -1.81 10.95
CA ASP A 977 -35.30 -2.86 11.24
C ASP A 977 -35.56 -3.79 10.03
N ILE A 978 -34.58 -3.94 9.14
CA ILE A 978 -34.69 -4.82 7.97
C ILE A 978 -34.58 -6.27 8.44
N PRO A 979 -35.43 -7.21 7.97
CA PRO A 979 -35.29 -8.64 8.24
C PRO A 979 -33.91 -9.17 7.82
N ASN A 980 -33.26 -9.93 8.70
CA ASN A 980 -32.09 -10.70 8.33
C ASN A 980 -32.51 -11.87 7.40
N ARG A 981 -31.53 -12.63 6.90
CA ARG A 981 -31.77 -13.81 6.04
C ARG A 981 -32.66 -14.90 6.67
N HIS A 982 -32.94 -14.81 7.96
CA HIS A 982 -33.80 -15.73 8.71
C HIS A 982 -35.16 -15.11 9.07
N GLY A 983 -35.50 -13.93 8.52
CA GLY A 983 -36.77 -13.25 8.76
C GLY A 983 -36.86 -12.50 10.09
N TYR A 984 -35.81 -12.50 10.91
CA TYR A 984 -35.80 -11.80 12.21
C TYR A 984 -35.25 -10.38 12.07
N HIS A 985 -35.81 -9.43 12.82
CA HIS A 985 -35.36 -8.04 12.91
C HIS A 985 -35.64 -7.49 14.31
N ASN A 986 -35.36 -6.22 14.58
CA ASN A 986 -35.49 -5.65 15.93
C ASN A 986 -36.94 -5.66 16.44
N SER A 987 -37.92 -5.54 15.53
CA SER A 987 -39.35 -5.62 15.87
C SER A 987 -39.94 -7.02 15.85
N HIS A 988 -39.23 -8.00 15.29
CA HIS A 988 -39.54 -9.43 15.35
C HIS A 988 -38.27 -10.22 15.72
N PRO A 989 -37.82 -10.10 16.98
CA PRO A 989 -36.55 -10.69 17.38
C PRO A 989 -36.62 -12.21 17.41
N ASN A 990 -35.49 -12.85 17.11
CA ASN A 990 -35.34 -14.30 17.23
C ASN A 990 -35.53 -14.70 18.70
N PRO A 991 -36.55 -15.51 19.03
CA PRO A 991 -36.86 -15.90 20.40
C PRO A 991 -35.69 -16.62 21.09
N ASN A 992 -34.80 -17.27 20.33
CA ASN A 992 -33.61 -17.96 20.85
C ASN A 992 -32.46 -17.02 21.23
N LEU A 993 -32.55 -15.73 20.87
CA LEU A 993 -31.53 -14.71 21.17
C LEU A 993 -32.08 -13.62 22.12
N VAL A 994 -33.28 -13.84 22.66
CA VAL A 994 -33.86 -13.01 23.72
C VAL A 994 -33.27 -13.46 25.04
N VAL A 995 -32.55 -12.58 25.72
CA VAL A 995 -31.94 -12.87 27.03
C VAL A 995 -32.88 -12.34 28.12
N GLN A 996 -32.98 -13.03 29.24
CA GLN A 996 -33.64 -12.47 30.42
C GLN A 996 -32.64 -11.57 31.14
N TRP A 997 -33.07 -10.36 31.52
CA TRP A 997 -32.26 -9.45 32.30
C TRP A 997 -31.93 -10.07 33.67
N ALA A 998 -30.73 -10.65 33.80
CA ALA A 998 -30.19 -11.15 35.06
C ALA A 998 -29.45 -10.01 35.78
N SER A 999 -29.64 -9.96 37.10
CA SER A 999 -29.21 -8.91 38.04
C SER A 999 -27.83 -8.32 37.81
#